data_AF-A0A194XVU7-F1
#
_entry.id   AF-A0A194XVU7-F1
#
_cell.length_a   1.000
_cell.length_b   1.000
_cell.length_c   1.000
_cell.angle_alpha   90.00
_cell.angle_beta   90.00
_cell.angle_gamma   90.00
#
_symmetry.space_group_name_H-M   'P 1'
#
loop_
_entity.id
_entity.type
_entity.pdbx_description
1 polymer ?
#
loop_
_entity_poly.entity_id
_entity_poly.type
_entity_poly.pdbx_seq_one_letter_code
_entity_poly.pdbx_strand_id
1 'polypeptide(L)'
;MSSSHETIISNEISRYNPRRSQRYSTVHVLLIRWKDDDIGVADEVKQLAQLFRDKFNFFVWPYQIPTENSQVELYLHIAQFIQRCGSENDNLIILHYSGHGGRTADLMNSECVWSAKISGGPTVDWAIIQPGILGAGCDVAILLDCCFAGQAVRSRFQHNVEFLAATDKDQFTPTGNLANRPSFTKVLIELLDLVAAESSNITILELHRQMLRKEAGLVKQPFYASLSRSSSVAGIRLARWEPLDATVVKAVSSTPSDREDSVSLYLRLSLFQPMDMEQREALIRWLTRDSPSDIEHIQILQRTISEAQAVGQVSSEILCPKIVAPNVPPQLRISDDTREEAKRLTRSLTHVLSIPETYQFADLDVRQIIKSISERSDQLLAFMNDCIAGLNEESLDTFRNQDLYGTFELESRIAMRLTLVQDEVMKGAIKLYLDNTTLTDQRLRIGRKEEDSVLVEYWEYETMGNEDVSKSRDQAARISALLIEDKAKAFRILPGLGYVEETIRPRIGFVYRLPSGISTDDYWTLSELIGTVKALPLEVRFQLASTICDAILHLHSIGWFHKAIKSENIIILRNLHNTLREASSHKFYDFDNPYVIGFDCSRPSQTESRLTVDFSVKNNIYRHPERWGTPKPFERKHDIYALGILLLEIGCWRPLPSMDGSRKGFESVKKPERLRDTLLEIVRTKLAHSAGSKYCEAVAFCLEEREWTTEEPWQTQRRVRQKVWQPLKMSI
;
A
#
# COMPACT_ATOMS: atom_id res chain seq x y z
N MET A 1 -19.08 -17.92 14.43
CA MET A 1 -18.70 -16.89 15.42
C MET A 1 -19.50 -15.65 15.08
N SER A 2 -20.38 -15.18 15.98
CA SER A 2 -21.14 -13.93 15.74
C SER A 2 -20.14 -12.79 15.54
N SER A 3 -20.23 -12.06 14.43
CA SER A 3 -19.40 -10.88 14.23
C SER A 3 -19.59 -9.94 15.43
N SER A 4 -18.48 -9.47 16.02
CA SER A 4 -18.58 -8.47 17.08
C SER A 4 -19.27 -7.23 16.50
N HIS A 5 -20.04 -6.51 17.32
CA HIS A 5 -20.74 -5.30 16.88
C HIS A 5 -19.77 -4.31 16.21
N GLU A 6 -18.51 -4.29 16.64
CA GLU A 6 -17.41 -3.51 16.06
C GLU A 6 -17.15 -3.85 14.58
N THR A 7 -17.14 -5.13 14.20
CA THR A 7 -16.95 -5.56 12.80
C THR A 7 -18.09 -5.06 11.92
N ILE A 8 -19.33 -5.13 12.42
CA ILE A 8 -20.52 -4.66 11.68
C ILE A 8 -20.43 -3.15 11.48
N ILE A 9 -20.16 -2.39 12.54
CA ILE A 9 -20.05 -0.92 12.46
C ILE A 9 -18.91 -0.53 11.51
N SER A 10 -17.74 -1.20 11.60
CA SER A 10 -16.61 -0.89 10.72
C SER A 10 -16.92 -1.15 9.25
N ASN A 11 -17.55 -2.27 8.94
CA ASN A 11 -17.89 -2.60 7.55
C ASN A 11 -18.89 -1.60 6.97
N GLU A 12 -19.87 -1.17 7.75
CA GLU A 12 -20.84 -0.17 7.31
C GLU A 12 -20.20 1.21 7.12
N ILE A 13 -19.28 1.64 8.01
CA ILE A 13 -18.54 2.90 7.81
C ILE A 13 -17.63 2.82 6.58
N SER A 14 -16.92 1.71 6.35
CA SER A 14 -16.08 1.55 5.16
C SER A 14 -16.89 1.57 3.87
N ARG A 15 -18.11 0.99 3.86
CA ARG A 15 -19.04 1.08 2.73
C ARG A 15 -19.54 2.50 2.50
N TYR A 16 -19.75 3.25 3.58
CA TYR A 16 -20.32 4.59 3.51
C TYR A 16 -19.28 5.70 3.30
N ASN A 17 -18.01 5.51 3.69
CA ASN A 17 -16.96 6.52 3.57
C ASN A 17 -16.87 7.15 2.16
N PRO A 18 -16.88 6.37 1.05
CA PRO A 18 -16.91 6.93 -0.29
C PRO A 18 -18.18 7.75 -0.60
N ARG A 19 -19.29 7.44 0.08
CA ARG A 19 -20.57 8.13 -0.05
C ARG A 19 -20.73 9.32 0.88
N ARG A 20 -19.82 9.55 1.83
CA ARG A 20 -20.00 10.58 2.87
C ARG A 20 -20.07 12.01 2.33
N SER A 21 -19.37 12.27 1.21
CA SER A 21 -19.47 13.52 0.47
C SER A 21 -20.86 13.74 -0.14
N GLN A 22 -21.46 12.69 -0.71
CA GLN A 22 -22.75 12.75 -1.43
C GLN A 22 -23.99 12.38 -0.59
N ARG A 23 -23.78 11.80 0.60
CA ARG A 23 -24.78 11.31 1.59
C ARG A 23 -25.74 10.21 1.10
N TYR A 24 -26.34 10.36 -0.07
CA TYR A 24 -27.42 9.50 -0.55
C TYR A 24 -26.94 8.45 -1.56
N SER A 25 -27.58 7.28 -1.53
CA SER A 25 -27.39 6.21 -2.52
C SER A 25 -27.81 6.66 -3.92
N THR A 26 -28.98 7.29 -4.03
CA THR A 26 -29.46 7.94 -5.24
C THR A 26 -30.23 9.22 -4.89
N VAL A 27 -30.25 10.16 -5.84
CA VAL A 27 -31.02 11.40 -5.73
C VAL A 27 -31.97 11.49 -6.92
N HIS A 28 -33.27 11.59 -6.63
CA HIS A 28 -34.34 11.66 -7.62
C HIS A 28 -35.05 13.01 -7.55
N VAL A 29 -35.06 13.76 -8.64
CA VAL A 29 -35.68 15.08 -8.73
C VAL A 29 -36.95 15.01 -9.58
N LEU A 30 -38.11 15.23 -8.98
CA LEU A 30 -39.39 15.35 -9.67
C LEU A 30 -39.68 16.84 -9.92
N LEU A 31 -39.68 17.26 -11.19
CA LEU A 31 -39.93 18.63 -11.61
C LEU A 31 -41.34 18.76 -12.17
N ILE A 32 -42.22 19.44 -11.46
CA ILE A 32 -43.65 19.53 -11.76
C ILE A 32 -43.98 20.92 -12.28
N ARG A 33 -44.66 20.97 -13.43
CA ARG A 33 -45.29 22.19 -13.95
C ARG A 33 -46.60 21.88 -14.62
N TRP A 34 -47.41 22.90 -14.90
CA TRP A 34 -48.58 22.72 -15.75
C TRP A 34 -48.19 22.60 -17.22
N LYS A 35 -48.98 21.84 -17.99
CA LYS A 35 -48.85 21.77 -19.45
C LYS A 35 -49.22 23.11 -20.10
N ASP A 36 -50.28 23.74 -19.60
CA ASP A 36 -50.91 24.95 -20.17
C ASP A 36 -50.79 26.16 -19.22
N ASP A 37 -49.59 26.39 -18.65
CA ASP A 37 -49.33 27.53 -17.75
C ASP A 37 -49.38 28.89 -18.47
N ASP A 38 -49.76 29.95 -17.76
CA ASP A 38 -49.88 31.32 -18.28
C ASP A 38 -48.73 32.26 -17.84
N ILE A 39 -47.71 31.74 -17.16
CA ILE A 39 -46.60 32.52 -16.59
C ILE A 39 -45.23 32.25 -17.21
N GLY A 40 -45.10 31.22 -18.05
CA GLY A 40 -43.90 30.95 -18.83
C GLY A 40 -42.77 30.29 -18.05
N VAL A 41 -43.09 29.40 -17.09
CA VAL A 41 -42.07 28.77 -16.22
C VAL A 41 -41.22 27.70 -16.92
N ALA A 42 -41.57 27.33 -18.16
CA ALA A 42 -40.97 26.21 -18.87
C ALA A 42 -39.44 26.34 -19.06
N ASP A 43 -38.94 27.55 -19.33
CA ASP A 43 -37.51 27.78 -19.56
C ASP A 43 -36.70 27.68 -18.27
N GLU A 44 -37.20 28.25 -17.17
CA GLU A 44 -36.54 28.16 -15.85
C GLU A 44 -36.51 26.72 -15.33
N VAL A 45 -37.63 26.00 -15.43
CA VAL A 45 -37.69 24.57 -15.03
C VAL A 45 -36.76 23.71 -15.89
N LYS A 46 -36.60 24.03 -17.18
CA LYS A 46 -35.65 23.33 -18.06
C LYS A 46 -34.20 23.60 -17.68
N GLN A 47 -33.86 24.83 -17.30
CA GLN A 47 -32.52 25.16 -16.81
C GLN A 47 -32.21 24.44 -15.49
N LEU A 48 -33.18 24.40 -14.56
CA LEU A 48 -33.05 23.64 -13.32
C LEU A 48 -32.86 22.14 -13.58
N ALA A 49 -33.59 21.58 -14.55
CA ALA A 49 -33.44 20.18 -14.96
C ALA A 49 -32.03 19.87 -15.51
N GLN A 50 -31.47 20.78 -16.32
CA GLN A 50 -30.11 20.66 -16.83
C GLN A 50 -29.08 20.78 -15.72
N LEU A 51 -29.26 21.72 -14.79
CA LEU A 51 -28.37 21.86 -13.64
C LEU A 51 -28.29 20.58 -12.80
N PHE A 52 -29.45 20.03 -12.41
CA PHE A 52 -29.49 18.82 -11.61
C PHE A 52 -28.94 17.60 -12.34
N ARG A 53 -29.18 17.48 -13.65
CA ARG A 53 -28.69 16.35 -14.45
C ARG A 53 -27.20 16.48 -14.75
N ASP A 54 -26.76 17.62 -15.25
CA ASP A 54 -25.46 17.76 -15.89
C ASP A 54 -24.38 18.16 -14.87
N LYS A 55 -24.71 18.99 -13.87
CA LYS A 55 -23.75 19.41 -12.84
C LYS A 55 -23.81 18.56 -11.56
N PHE A 56 -25.01 18.18 -11.12
CA PHE A 56 -25.19 17.37 -9.91
C PHE A 56 -25.31 15.86 -10.16
N ASN A 57 -25.51 15.44 -11.41
CA ASN A 57 -25.66 14.03 -11.80
C ASN A 57 -26.84 13.30 -11.11
N PHE A 58 -27.94 14.02 -10.88
CA PHE A 58 -29.16 13.47 -10.30
C PHE A 58 -30.10 12.88 -11.36
N PHE A 59 -30.97 11.97 -10.95
CA PHE A 59 -32.03 11.43 -11.80
C PHE A 59 -33.20 12.41 -11.87
N VAL A 60 -33.36 13.09 -13.00
CA VAL A 60 -34.41 14.11 -13.18
C VAL A 60 -35.63 13.55 -13.91
N TRP A 61 -36.80 13.79 -13.34
CA TRP A 61 -38.12 13.32 -13.80
C TRP A 61 -39.03 14.53 -14.05
N PRO A 62 -39.09 15.07 -15.28
CA PRO A 62 -40.02 16.13 -15.61
C PRO A 62 -41.44 15.58 -15.72
N TYR A 63 -42.41 16.28 -15.12
CA TYR A 63 -43.83 15.97 -15.24
C TYR A 63 -44.64 17.22 -15.55
N GLN A 64 -45.56 17.09 -16.51
CA GLN A 64 -46.50 18.12 -16.88
C GLN A 64 -47.90 17.71 -16.41
N ILE A 65 -48.51 18.51 -15.53
CA ILE A 65 -49.88 18.27 -15.09
C ILE A 65 -50.82 18.48 -16.29
N PRO A 66 -51.63 17.47 -16.66
CA PRO A 66 -52.57 17.57 -17.77
C PRO A 66 -53.76 18.45 -17.39
N THR A 67 -54.43 19.00 -18.40
CA THR A 67 -55.59 19.89 -18.23
C THR A 67 -56.88 19.13 -17.88
N GLU A 68 -56.97 17.87 -18.32
CA GLU A 68 -58.07 16.97 -17.99
C GLU A 68 -57.63 15.99 -16.90
N ASN A 69 -58.54 15.67 -15.97
CA ASN A 69 -58.28 14.75 -14.85
C ASN A 69 -57.04 15.08 -14.01
N SER A 70 -56.66 16.36 -13.93
CA SER A 70 -55.40 16.85 -13.36
C SER A 70 -55.08 16.28 -11.98
N GLN A 71 -56.07 16.23 -11.07
CA GLN A 71 -55.90 15.72 -9.70
C GLN A 71 -55.54 14.23 -9.69
N VAL A 72 -56.26 13.42 -10.45
CA VAL A 72 -56.12 11.95 -10.46
C VAL A 72 -54.80 11.56 -11.12
N GLU A 73 -54.48 12.18 -12.25
CA GLU A 73 -53.25 11.92 -13.00
C GLU A 73 -52.01 12.29 -12.18
N LEU A 74 -52.02 13.46 -11.53
CA LEU A 74 -50.93 13.88 -10.65
C LEU A 74 -50.78 12.93 -9.46
N TYR A 75 -51.88 12.52 -8.83
CA TYR A 75 -51.87 11.57 -7.71
C TYR A 75 -51.27 10.22 -8.12
N LEU A 76 -51.71 9.65 -9.25
CA LEU A 76 -51.20 8.38 -9.76
C LEU A 76 -49.71 8.47 -10.10
N HIS A 77 -49.29 9.56 -10.73
CA HIS A 77 -47.89 9.76 -11.09
C HIS A 77 -47.00 9.83 -9.84
N ILE A 78 -47.42 10.57 -8.81
CA ILE A 78 -46.67 10.70 -7.57
C ILE A 78 -46.62 9.36 -6.83
N ALA A 79 -47.72 8.61 -6.77
CA ALA A 79 -47.74 7.28 -6.18
C ALA A 79 -46.75 6.32 -6.88
N GLN A 80 -46.74 6.31 -8.22
CA GLN A 80 -45.78 5.52 -9.01
C GLN A 80 -44.33 5.97 -8.79
N PHE A 81 -44.11 7.28 -8.71
CA PHE A 81 -42.79 7.84 -8.46
C PHE A 81 -42.25 7.45 -7.09
N ILE A 82 -43.07 7.54 -6.03
CA ILE A 82 -42.67 7.15 -4.67
C ILE A 82 -42.43 5.64 -4.59
N GLN A 83 -43.28 4.83 -5.23
CA GLN A 83 -43.07 3.39 -5.29
C GLN A 83 -41.73 3.01 -5.92
N ARG A 84 -41.28 3.79 -6.93
CA ARG A 84 -40.03 3.54 -7.64
C ARG A 84 -38.80 4.11 -6.93
N CYS A 85 -38.91 5.30 -6.35
CA CYS A 85 -37.76 6.10 -5.92
C CYS A 85 -37.66 6.27 -4.39
N GLY A 86 -38.75 6.07 -3.65
CA GLY A 86 -38.86 6.39 -2.22
C GLY A 86 -39.01 5.19 -1.30
N SER A 87 -38.73 3.97 -1.77
CA SER A 87 -38.82 2.73 -0.99
C SER A 87 -37.58 2.47 -0.12
N GLU A 88 -36.41 2.98 -0.51
CA GLU A 88 -35.15 2.81 0.21
C GLU A 88 -34.85 4.02 1.10
N ASN A 89 -34.46 3.77 2.35
CA ASN A 89 -34.22 4.81 3.36
C ASN A 89 -32.95 5.64 3.17
N ASP A 90 -32.14 5.32 2.15
CA ASP A 90 -30.88 5.99 1.81
C ASP A 90 -31.00 6.86 0.54
N ASN A 91 -32.21 6.99 -0.01
CA ASN A 91 -32.48 7.83 -1.17
C ASN A 91 -32.86 9.26 -0.73
N LEU A 92 -32.67 10.21 -1.65
CA LEU A 92 -33.24 11.55 -1.54
C LEU A 92 -34.25 11.76 -2.66
N ILE A 93 -35.45 12.20 -2.29
CA ILE A 93 -36.43 12.76 -3.22
C ILE A 93 -36.38 14.29 -3.12
N ILE A 94 -36.23 14.95 -4.26
CA ILE A 94 -36.40 16.40 -4.39
C ILE A 94 -37.65 16.63 -5.24
N LEU A 95 -38.69 17.23 -4.68
CA LEU A 95 -39.87 17.67 -5.41
C LEU A 95 -39.77 19.16 -5.66
N HIS A 96 -39.84 19.58 -6.91
CA HIS A 96 -39.96 20.98 -7.28
C HIS A 96 -41.29 21.22 -8.00
N TYR A 97 -41.99 22.28 -7.62
CA TYR A 97 -43.14 22.77 -8.35
C TYR A 97 -42.95 24.26 -8.65
N SER A 98 -43.22 24.63 -9.90
CA SER A 98 -43.24 26.03 -10.35
C SER A 98 -44.58 26.33 -10.99
N GLY A 99 -45.32 27.29 -10.45
CA GLY A 99 -46.68 27.58 -10.91
C GLY A 99 -47.45 28.50 -9.98
N HIS A 100 -48.73 28.73 -10.29
CA HIS A 100 -49.61 29.41 -9.35
C HIS A 100 -49.94 28.50 -8.18
N GLY A 101 -50.03 29.10 -7.01
CA GLY A 101 -50.47 28.47 -5.77
C GLY A 101 -51.30 29.46 -4.97
N GLY A 102 -52.32 29.01 -4.25
CA GLY A 102 -53.12 29.89 -3.40
C GLY A 102 -54.57 29.44 -3.22
N ARG A 103 -55.38 30.30 -2.62
CA ARG A 103 -56.82 30.05 -2.44
C ARG A 103 -57.55 30.42 -3.72
N THR A 104 -58.24 29.46 -4.33
CA THR A 104 -59.19 29.76 -5.41
C THR A 104 -60.52 30.18 -4.81
N ALA A 105 -61.19 31.17 -5.39
CA ALA A 105 -62.49 31.66 -4.90
C ALA A 105 -63.56 30.54 -4.83
N ASP A 106 -63.40 29.51 -5.66
CA ASP A 106 -64.37 28.43 -5.86
C ASP A 106 -64.19 27.24 -4.89
N LEU A 107 -63.02 27.11 -4.25
CA LEU A 107 -62.67 26.00 -3.34
C LEU A 107 -62.51 26.55 -1.91
N MET A 108 -63.63 26.85 -1.24
CA MET A 108 -63.63 27.36 0.14
C MET A 108 -63.07 26.37 1.19
N ASN A 109 -62.80 25.12 0.82
CA ASN A 109 -62.42 24.04 1.75
C ASN A 109 -60.93 23.67 1.79
N SER A 110 -60.08 24.13 0.85
CA SER A 110 -58.63 23.83 0.88
C SER A 110 -57.77 25.10 0.83
N GLU A 111 -56.81 25.17 1.76
CA GLU A 111 -55.90 26.31 1.93
C GLU A 111 -54.65 26.22 1.01
N CYS A 112 -54.50 25.15 0.21
CA CYS A 112 -53.32 24.92 -0.63
C CYS A 112 -53.70 24.31 -2.00
N VAL A 113 -54.10 25.16 -2.95
CA VAL A 113 -54.46 24.75 -4.32
C VAL A 113 -53.41 25.23 -5.30
N TRP A 114 -52.99 24.36 -6.22
CA TRP A 114 -52.17 24.70 -7.39
C TRP A 114 -53.08 24.92 -8.60
N SER A 115 -52.85 25.96 -9.39
CA SER A 115 -53.67 26.28 -10.56
C SER A 115 -52.82 26.45 -11.82
N ALA A 116 -53.39 26.05 -12.96
CA ALA A 116 -52.71 26.24 -14.25
C ALA A 116 -52.60 27.71 -14.63
N LYS A 117 -53.60 28.52 -14.25
CA LYS A 117 -53.71 29.94 -14.62
C LYS A 117 -54.06 30.79 -13.41
N ILE A 118 -53.83 32.10 -13.53
CA ILE A 118 -54.15 33.08 -12.47
C ILE A 118 -55.65 33.22 -12.24
N SER A 119 -56.46 33.00 -13.27
CA SER A 119 -57.91 33.00 -13.21
C SER A 119 -58.51 32.01 -14.22
N GLY A 120 -59.45 31.19 -13.75
CA GLY A 120 -60.00 30.07 -14.52
C GLY A 120 -58.97 28.96 -14.80
N GLY A 121 -59.44 27.84 -15.36
CA GLY A 121 -58.58 26.69 -15.67
C GLY A 121 -58.54 25.61 -14.57
N PRO A 122 -57.85 24.49 -14.83
CA PRO A 122 -57.80 23.36 -13.92
C PRO A 122 -56.98 23.66 -12.67
N THR A 123 -57.37 23.02 -11.57
CA THR A 123 -56.72 23.13 -10.28
C THR A 123 -56.44 21.74 -9.69
N VAL A 124 -55.45 21.67 -8.81
CA VAL A 124 -55.18 20.49 -7.99
C VAL A 124 -55.03 20.89 -6.53
N ASP A 125 -55.61 20.09 -5.64
CA ASP A 125 -55.50 20.25 -4.19
C ASP A 125 -54.24 19.54 -3.69
N TRP A 126 -53.26 20.34 -3.28
CA TRP A 126 -51.98 19.84 -2.76
C TRP A 126 -52.16 19.04 -1.47
N ALA A 127 -53.17 19.37 -0.66
CA ALA A 127 -53.44 18.67 0.60
C ALA A 127 -53.78 17.18 0.41
N ILE A 128 -54.28 16.80 -0.78
CA ILE A 128 -54.57 15.40 -1.13
C ILE A 128 -53.29 14.66 -1.56
N ILE A 129 -52.35 15.36 -2.18
CA ILE A 129 -51.13 14.79 -2.75
C ILE A 129 -50.04 14.65 -1.69
N GLN A 130 -49.91 15.66 -0.84
CA GLN A 130 -48.85 15.81 0.15
C GLN A 130 -48.67 14.57 1.07
N PRO A 131 -49.73 13.93 1.62
CA PRO A 131 -49.57 12.79 2.51
C PRO A 131 -48.83 11.61 1.87
N GLY A 132 -48.97 11.40 0.56
CA GLY A 132 -48.25 10.35 -0.15
C GLY A 132 -46.74 10.58 -0.11
N ILE A 133 -46.31 11.80 -0.42
CA ILE A 133 -44.90 12.20 -0.44
C ILE A 133 -44.28 12.14 0.96
N LEU A 134 -45.01 12.63 1.96
CA LEU A 134 -44.59 12.57 3.37
C LEU A 134 -44.60 11.14 3.94
N GLY A 135 -45.15 10.17 3.21
CA GLY A 135 -45.12 8.75 3.54
C GLY A 135 -43.95 7.99 2.93
N ALA A 136 -43.05 8.65 2.18
CA ALA A 136 -41.88 8.00 1.60
C ALA A 136 -40.97 7.40 2.70
N GLY A 137 -40.26 6.32 2.37
CA GLY A 137 -39.32 5.68 3.29
C GLY A 137 -37.98 6.41 3.42
N CYS A 138 -37.78 7.48 2.65
CA CYS A 138 -36.51 8.16 2.41
C CYS A 138 -36.55 9.65 2.80
N ASP A 139 -35.42 10.36 2.72
CA ASP A 139 -35.42 11.81 2.97
C ASP A 139 -36.09 12.56 1.80
N VAL A 140 -36.80 13.66 2.11
CA VAL A 140 -37.58 14.42 1.12
C VAL A 140 -37.33 15.92 1.25
N ALA A 141 -36.88 16.56 0.16
CA ALA A 141 -36.82 18.01 0.03
C ALA A 141 -37.96 18.50 -0.87
N ILE A 142 -38.76 19.46 -0.39
CA ILE A 142 -39.88 20.05 -1.13
C ILE A 142 -39.56 21.52 -1.42
N LEU A 143 -39.35 21.84 -2.70
CA LEU A 143 -38.95 23.14 -3.22
C LEU A 143 -40.14 23.76 -4.00
N LEU A 144 -40.76 24.81 -3.47
CA LEU A 144 -42.00 25.35 -4.06
C LEU A 144 -41.81 26.80 -4.52
N ASP A 145 -41.88 27.00 -5.84
CA ASP A 145 -41.97 28.31 -6.48
C ASP A 145 -43.42 28.63 -6.82
N CYS A 146 -44.21 28.88 -5.78
CA CYS A 146 -45.61 29.28 -5.89
C CYS A 146 -46.04 30.15 -4.70
N CYS A 147 -47.09 30.93 -4.87
CA CYS A 147 -47.67 31.72 -3.78
C CYS A 147 -48.30 30.77 -2.72
N PHE A 148 -48.31 31.18 -1.44
CA PHE A 148 -48.94 30.45 -0.32
C PHE A 148 -48.35 29.06 0.06
N ALA A 149 -47.12 28.77 -0.36
CA ALA A 149 -46.47 27.47 -0.13
C ALA A 149 -46.25 27.08 1.35
N GLY A 150 -46.17 28.04 2.28
CA GLY A 150 -45.98 27.78 3.72
C GLY A 150 -47.18 27.14 4.46
N GLN A 151 -48.38 27.13 3.88
CA GLN A 151 -49.61 26.64 4.55
C GLN A 151 -49.74 25.12 4.63
N ALA A 152 -48.95 24.40 3.84
CA ALA A 152 -49.01 22.94 3.75
C ALA A 152 -48.38 22.21 4.96
N VAL A 153 -47.64 22.91 5.83
CA VAL A 153 -46.83 22.26 6.86
C VAL A 153 -47.69 21.82 8.05
N ARG A 154 -48.21 20.58 8.02
CA ARG A 154 -48.84 19.93 9.18
C ARG A 154 -48.27 18.53 9.40
N SER A 155 -47.96 18.22 10.67
CA SER A 155 -47.56 16.92 11.24
C SER A 155 -46.05 16.61 11.29
N ARG A 156 -45.68 15.75 12.27
CA ARG A 156 -44.31 15.30 12.61
C ARG A 156 -44.09 13.89 12.04
N PHE A 157 -42.97 13.62 11.36
CA PHE A 157 -42.74 12.36 10.62
C PHE A 157 -41.45 11.60 11.04
N GLN A 158 -41.31 10.34 10.63
CA GLN A 158 -40.20 9.46 11.03
C GLN A 158 -38.87 9.70 10.27
N HIS A 159 -38.90 10.29 9.07
CA HIS A 159 -37.74 10.63 8.22
C HIS A 159 -37.56 12.16 8.07
N ASN A 160 -36.45 12.62 7.48
CA ASN A 160 -36.20 14.06 7.35
C ASN A 160 -36.97 14.63 6.16
N VAL A 161 -37.89 15.57 6.44
CA VAL A 161 -38.59 16.33 5.41
C VAL A 161 -38.30 17.81 5.62
N GLU A 162 -37.74 18.45 4.59
CA GLU A 162 -37.44 19.89 4.60
C GLU A 162 -38.19 20.61 3.49
N PHE A 163 -38.84 21.71 3.86
CA PHE A 163 -39.57 22.58 2.97
C PHE A 163 -38.78 23.86 2.74
N LEU A 164 -38.63 24.25 1.48
CA LEU A 164 -38.14 25.56 1.07
C LEU A 164 -39.08 26.15 0.02
N ALA A 165 -39.69 27.28 0.36
CA ALA A 165 -40.74 27.91 -0.44
C ALA A 165 -40.40 29.36 -0.77
N ALA A 166 -40.86 29.84 -1.92
CA ALA A 166 -40.64 31.21 -2.39
C ALA A 166 -41.19 32.31 -1.47
N THR A 167 -42.23 31.99 -0.68
CA THR A 167 -42.87 32.92 0.26
C THR A 167 -43.59 32.19 1.39
N ASP A 168 -43.74 32.87 2.52
CA ASP A 168 -44.66 32.51 3.60
C ASP A 168 -46.14 32.72 3.19
N LYS A 169 -47.08 32.38 4.09
CA LYS A 169 -48.53 32.48 3.94
C LYS A 169 -48.99 33.87 3.44
N ASP A 170 -49.97 33.85 2.53
CA ASP A 170 -50.72 35.03 2.07
C ASP A 170 -49.93 36.11 1.30
N GLN A 171 -48.84 35.76 0.60
CA GLN A 171 -48.09 36.71 -0.24
C GLN A 171 -47.85 36.23 -1.68
N PHE A 172 -47.72 37.20 -2.59
CA PHE A 172 -47.49 37.01 -4.03
C PHE A 172 -45.99 37.06 -4.38
N THR A 173 -45.54 36.18 -5.29
CA THR A 173 -44.16 36.13 -5.82
C THR A 173 -44.11 36.57 -7.28
N PRO A 174 -43.07 37.33 -7.69
CA PRO A 174 -42.92 37.77 -9.08
C PRO A 174 -42.53 36.61 -10.02
N THR A 175 -43.02 36.64 -11.26
CA THR A 175 -42.84 35.59 -12.28
C THR A 175 -41.48 35.63 -13.00
N GLY A 176 -40.44 36.26 -12.43
CA GLY A 176 -39.10 36.39 -13.05
C GLY A 176 -39.00 37.31 -14.28
N ASN A 177 -40.12 37.66 -14.93
CA ASN A 177 -40.19 38.50 -16.14
C ASN A 177 -40.02 40.01 -15.90
N LEU A 178 -39.82 40.43 -14.65
CA LEU A 178 -39.58 41.82 -14.27
C LEU A 178 -38.07 42.08 -14.17
N ALA A 179 -37.58 43.09 -14.89
CA ALA A 179 -36.17 43.49 -14.81
C ALA A 179 -35.75 43.77 -13.35
N ASN A 180 -34.61 43.20 -12.93
CA ASN A 180 -34.05 43.27 -11.57
C ASN A 180 -34.92 42.65 -10.45
N ARG A 181 -35.82 41.71 -10.79
CA ARG A 181 -36.60 40.93 -9.81
C ARG A 181 -36.61 39.44 -10.21
N PRO A 182 -35.59 38.65 -9.84
CA PRO A 182 -35.53 37.24 -10.18
C PRO A 182 -36.65 36.44 -9.49
N SER A 183 -37.08 35.33 -10.11
CA SER A 183 -37.95 34.33 -9.49
C SER A 183 -37.18 33.55 -8.41
N PHE A 184 -37.91 32.83 -7.56
CA PHE A 184 -37.28 31.94 -6.58
C PHE A 184 -36.46 30.84 -7.27
N THR A 185 -37.01 30.24 -8.34
CA THR A 185 -36.31 29.21 -9.11
C THR A 185 -35.03 29.75 -9.77
N LYS A 186 -35.04 30.99 -10.26
CA LYS A 186 -33.84 31.60 -10.84
C LYS A 186 -32.73 31.82 -9.80
N VAL A 187 -33.05 32.34 -8.63
CA VAL A 187 -32.07 32.49 -7.53
C VAL A 187 -31.57 31.12 -7.07
N LEU A 188 -32.45 30.12 -6.99
CA LEU A 188 -32.07 28.74 -6.65
C LEU A 188 -31.06 28.19 -7.67
N ILE A 189 -31.28 28.39 -8.97
CA ILE A 189 -30.36 27.99 -10.04
C ILE A 189 -29.00 28.68 -9.82
N GLU A 190 -28.97 30.00 -9.64
CA GLU A 190 -27.72 30.77 -9.49
C GLU A 190 -26.89 30.29 -8.28
N LEU A 191 -27.52 30.05 -7.13
CA LEU A 191 -26.83 29.55 -5.93
C LEU A 191 -26.31 28.12 -6.10
N LEU A 192 -27.14 27.23 -6.66
CA LEU A 192 -26.71 25.85 -6.94
C LEU A 192 -25.62 25.79 -8.00
N ASP A 193 -25.59 26.72 -8.95
CA ASP A 193 -24.55 26.82 -9.97
C ASP A 193 -23.19 27.19 -9.38
N LEU A 194 -23.18 28.13 -8.43
CA LEU A 194 -21.99 28.52 -7.66
C LEU A 194 -21.45 27.34 -6.85
N VAL A 195 -22.33 26.62 -6.15
CA VAL A 195 -21.95 25.43 -5.37
C VAL A 195 -21.35 24.35 -6.28
N ALA A 196 -21.94 24.13 -7.45
CA ALA A 196 -21.40 23.20 -8.44
C ALA A 196 -20.04 23.63 -8.99
N ALA A 197 -19.83 24.93 -9.21
CA ALA A 197 -18.55 25.47 -9.71
C ALA A 197 -17.41 25.34 -8.68
N GLU A 198 -17.71 25.53 -7.39
CA GLU A 198 -16.75 25.42 -6.29
C GLU A 198 -16.49 23.96 -5.86
N SER A 199 -17.15 22.98 -6.50
CA SER A 199 -17.14 21.57 -6.09
C SER A 199 -17.48 21.39 -4.60
N SER A 200 -18.37 22.25 -4.09
CA SER A 200 -18.76 22.29 -2.69
C SER A 200 -20.11 21.57 -2.47
N ASN A 201 -20.52 21.46 -1.21
CA ASN A 201 -21.83 20.95 -0.83
C ASN A 201 -22.60 22.05 -0.10
N ILE A 202 -23.94 22.00 -0.19
CA ILE A 202 -24.81 22.98 0.46
C ILE A 202 -25.99 22.28 1.14
N THR A 203 -26.43 22.79 2.27
CA THR A 203 -27.66 22.29 2.92
C THR A 203 -28.87 23.14 2.51
N ILE A 204 -30.09 22.60 2.60
CA ILE A 204 -31.30 23.38 2.31
C ILE A 204 -31.43 24.60 3.24
N LEU A 205 -31.02 24.47 4.50
CA LEU A 205 -30.96 25.60 5.44
C LEU A 205 -29.94 26.66 5.01
N GLU A 206 -28.78 26.27 4.49
CA GLU A 206 -27.79 27.25 4.01
C GLU A 206 -28.25 27.91 2.71
N LEU A 207 -28.92 27.19 1.80
CA LEU A 207 -29.60 27.78 0.65
C LEU A 207 -30.61 28.84 1.10
N HIS A 208 -31.45 28.54 2.09
CA HIS A 208 -32.39 29.50 2.67
C HIS A 208 -31.68 30.76 3.20
N ARG A 209 -30.60 30.59 3.96
CA ARG A 209 -29.80 31.71 4.49
C ARG A 209 -29.16 32.55 3.40
N GLN A 210 -28.67 31.93 2.32
CA GLN A 210 -28.11 32.64 1.18
C GLN A 210 -29.20 33.41 0.41
N MET A 211 -30.39 32.84 0.26
CA MET A 211 -31.54 33.50 -0.37
C MET A 211 -32.10 34.68 0.46
N LEU A 212 -31.87 34.71 1.78
CA LEU A 212 -32.26 35.84 2.64
C LEU A 212 -31.35 37.07 2.49
N ARG A 213 -30.17 36.92 1.87
CA ARG A 213 -29.22 38.02 1.67
C ARG A 213 -29.79 39.03 0.68
N LYS A 214 -29.51 40.33 0.88
CA LYS A 214 -30.05 41.41 0.02
C LYS A 214 -29.60 41.28 -1.43
N GLU A 215 -28.42 40.71 -1.62
CA GLU A 215 -27.74 40.46 -2.89
C GLU A 215 -28.50 39.44 -3.76
N ALA A 216 -29.30 38.57 -3.15
CA ALA A 216 -30.12 37.59 -3.88
C ALA A 216 -31.29 38.24 -4.65
N GLY A 217 -31.66 39.49 -4.34
CA GLY A 217 -32.64 40.26 -5.10
C GLY A 217 -34.10 39.76 -4.99
N LEU A 218 -34.39 38.81 -4.10
CA LEU A 218 -35.76 38.33 -3.87
C LEU A 218 -36.64 39.41 -3.24
N VAL A 219 -37.83 39.61 -3.82
CA VAL A 219 -38.81 40.59 -3.33
C VAL A 219 -39.45 40.15 -2.01
N LYS A 220 -39.59 38.83 -1.82
CA LYS A 220 -40.21 38.19 -0.66
C LYS A 220 -39.20 37.28 0.03
N GLN A 221 -39.35 37.14 1.36
CA GLN A 221 -38.51 36.26 2.13
C GLN A 221 -38.94 34.80 1.88
N PRO A 222 -38.02 33.92 1.48
CA PRO A 222 -38.32 32.50 1.36
C PRO A 222 -38.63 31.91 2.74
N PHE A 223 -39.54 30.94 2.75
CA PHE A 223 -39.97 30.23 3.95
C PHE A 223 -39.26 28.87 4.03
N TYR A 224 -38.71 28.55 5.19
CA TYR A 224 -38.06 27.26 5.48
C TYR A 224 -38.70 26.58 6.69
N ALA A 225 -38.96 25.28 6.59
CA ALA A 225 -39.41 24.46 7.71
C ALA A 225 -38.80 23.06 7.65
N SER A 226 -38.28 22.58 8.78
CA SER A 226 -37.88 21.17 8.95
C SER A 226 -38.92 20.43 9.79
N LEU A 227 -39.38 19.28 9.30
CA LEU A 227 -40.39 18.44 9.95
C LEU A 227 -39.80 17.20 10.65
N SER A 228 -38.48 17.18 10.86
CA SER A 228 -37.78 16.10 11.56
C SER A 228 -38.25 15.92 13.02
N ARG A 229 -38.34 14.65 13.47
CA ARG A 229 -38.69 14.28 14.85
C ARG A 229 -37.62 14.59 15.89
N SER A 230 -36.36 14.76 15.48
CA SER A 230 -35.24 14.98 16.40
C SER A 230 -34.40 16.18 15.97
N SER A 231 -34.06 17.05 16.93
CA SER A 231 -33.12 18.16 16.77
C SER A 231 -31.69 17.70 16.44
N SER A 232 -31.44 16.39 16.44
CA SER A 232 -30.14 15.77 16.16
C SER A 232 -29.94 15.30 14.71
N VAL A 233 -30.95 15.43 13.83
CA VAL A 233 -30.83 14.98 12.44
C VAL A 233 -30.14 16.06 11.62
N ALA A 234 -29.01 15.72 11.00
CA ALA A 234 -28.31 16.62 10.09
C ALA A 234 -29.20 16.97 8.88
N GLY A 235 -29.26 18.26 8.53
CA GLY A 235 -30.13 18.75 7.45
C GLY A 235 -29.82 18.13 6.07
N ILE A 236 -30.78 18.19 5.16
CA ILE A 236 -30.64 17.67 3.79
C ILE A 236 -29.51 18.43 3.09
N ARG A 237 -28.49 17.67 2.67
CA ARG A 237 -27.31 18.16 1.93
C ARG A 237 -27.45 17.83 0.45
N LEU A 238 -27.20 18.81 -0.39
CA LEU A 238 -27.05 18.67 -1.84
C LEU A 238 -25.57 18.71 -2.19
N ALA A 239 -25.11 17.67 -2.88
CA ALA A 239 -23.76 17.53 -3.39
C ALA A 239 -23.82 16.77 -4.71
N ARG A 240 -22.79 16.93 -5.56
CA ARG A 240 -22.69 16.17 -6.81
C ARG A 240 -22.67 14.67 -6.52
N TRP A 241 -23.47 13.90 -7.24
CA TRP A 241 -23.58 12.46 -7.10
C TRP A 241 -22.65 11.73 -8.08
N GLU A 242 -21.90 10.72 -7.62
CA GLU A 242 -21.04 9.91 -8.48
C GLU A 242 -21.36 8.41 -8.30
N PRO A 243 -21.45 7.64 -9.41
CA PRO A 243 -21.67 6.20 -9.33
C PRO A 243 -20.42 5.49 -8.79
N LEU A 244 -20.57 4.73 -7.71
CA LEU A 244 -19.51 3.85 -7.21
C LEU A 244 -19.41 2.60 -8.10
N ASP A 245 -18.58 2.61 -9.15
CA ASP A 245 -18.25 1.41 -9.90
C ASP A 245 -17.15 0.57 -9.22
N ALA A 246 -17.36 -0.75 -9.22
CA ALA A 246 -16.62 -1.80 -8.50
C ALA A 246 -15.15 -2.05 -8.91
N THR A 247 -14.47 -1.08 -9.52
CA THR A 247 -13.08 -1.22 -10.00
C THR A 247 -12.14 -0.06 -9.64
N VAL A 248 -12.58 0.87 -8.78
CA VAL A 248 -11.80 2.08 -8.47
C VAL A 248 -11.31 2.03 -7.02
N VAL A 249 -10.23 1.28 -6.84
CA VAL A 249 -9.12 1.54 -5.88
C VAL A 249 -8.37 2.84 -6.24
N LYS A 250 -8.92 3.66 -7.15
CA LYS A 250 -8.35 4.88 -7.71
C LYS A 250 -9.12 6.12 -7.24
N ALA A 251 -9.21 6.34 -5.92
CA ALA A 251 -9.35 7.67 -5.31
C ALA A 251 -9.58 7.57 -3.79
N VAL A 252 -8.55 7.17 -3.05
CA VAL A 252 -8.23 7.84 -1.77
C VAL A 252 -6.73 8.14 -1.79
N SER A 253 -6.29 8.84 -2.84
CA SER A 253 -4.97 9.49 -2.90
C SER A 253 -5.06 10.99 -2.72
N SER A 254 -6.22 11.53 -2.32
CA SER A 254 -6.26 12.77 -1.56
C SER A 254 -6.30 12.39 -0.09
N THR A 255 -5.11 12.13 0.48
CA THR A 255 -4.93 12.50 1.88
C THR A 255 -5.38 13.95 2.04
N PRO A 256 -6.12 14.33 3.09
CA PRO A 256 -6.47 15.71 3.38
C PRO A 256 -5.23 16.54 3.80
N SER A 257 -4.07 16.28 3.20
CA SER A 257 -2.76 16.88 3.50
C SER A 257 -2.68 18.36 3.15
N ASP A 258 -3.68 18.92 2.46
CA ASP A 258 -3.53 20.23 1.81
C ASP A 258 -4.44 21.33 2.39
N ARG A 259 -5.15 21.06 3.50
CA ARG A 259 -5.90 22.10 4.24
C ARG A 259 -5.39 22.17 5.68
N GLU A 260 -4.61 23.20 5.98
CA GLU A 260 -3.96 23.43 7.28
C GLU A 260 -4.94 23.63 8.47
N ASP A 261 -6.25 23.77 8.22
CA ASP A 261 -7.26 24.15 9.24
C ASP A 261 -8.18 23.01 9.75
N SER A 262 -7.95 21.73 9.40
CA SER A 262 -8.86 20.65 9.81
C SER A 262 -8.66 20.21 11.28
N VAL A 263 -9.63 20.49 12.16
CA VAL A 263 -9.61 20.06 13.57
C VAL A 263 -10.10 18.62 13.71
N SER A 264 -9.31 17.76 14.37
CA SER A 264 -9.66 16.35 14.62
C SER A 264 -10.14 16.14 16.05
N LEU A 265 -11.23 15.38 16.25
CA LEU A 265 -11.79 15.06 17.57
C LEU A 265 -11.73 13.54 17.83
N TYR A 266 -11.16 13.16 18.98
CA TYR A 266 -11.16 11.77 19.45
C TYR A 266 -12.28 11.53 20.47
N LEU A 267 -13.09 10.49 20.25
CA LEU A 267 -14.16 10.07 21.14
C LEU A 267 -14.01 8.59 21.50
N ARG A 268 -13.80 8.30 22.79
CA ARG A 268 -13.83 6.94 23.33
C ARG A 268 -15.19 6.66 23.96
N LEU A 269 -15.96 5.74 23.38
CA LEU A 269 -17.26 5.32 23.90
C LEU A 269 -17.09 4.04 24.73
N SER A 270 -17.47 4.09 26.01
CA SER A 270 -17.50 2.93 26.89
C SER A 270 -18.94 2.67 27.33
N LEU A 271 -19.46 1.48 27.04
CA LEU A 271 -20.84 1.11 27.37
C LEU A 271 -20.85 0.27 28.66
N PHE A 272 -21.72 0.62 29.60
CA PHE A 272 -21.91 -0.14 30.84
C PHE A 272 -22.67 -1.46 30.63
N GLN A 273 -23.40 -1.58 29.52
CA GLN A 273 -24.13 -2.78 29.10
C GLN A 273 -23.76 -3.12 27.65
N PRO A 274 -23.83 -4.40 27.25
CA PRO A 274 -23.61 -4.80 25.87
C PRO A 274 -24.60 -4.09 24.95
N MET A 275 -24.10 -3.56 23.83
CA MET A 275 -24.93 -2.90 22.83
C MET A 275 -25.91 -3.90 22.21
N ASP A 276 -27.20 -3.59 22.20
CA ASP A 276 -28.20 -4.41 21.51
C ASP A 276 -28.25 -4.08 19.99
N MET A 277 -29.13 -4.76 19.26
CA MET A 277 -29.28 -4.56 17.82
C MET A 277 -29.80 -3.16 17.49
N GLU A 278 -30.76 -2.65 18.27
CA GLU A 278 -31.42 -1.37 18.04
C GLU A 278 -30.46 -0.19 18.30
N GLN A 279 -29.70 -0.27 19.38
CA GLN A 279 -28.63 0.67 19.72
C GLN A 279 -27.51 0.66 18.67
N ARG A 280 -27.12 -0.52 18.16
CA ARG A 280 -26.12 -0.61 17.09
C ARG A 280 -26.62 0.05 15.81
N GLU A 281 -27.86 -0.22 15.40
CA GLU A 281 -28.44 0.38 14.20
C GLU A 281 -28.57 1.90 14.33
N ALA A 282 -28.98 2.39 15.51
CA ALA A 282 -29.01 3.82 15.81
C ALA A 282 -27.62 4.47 15.72
N LEU A 283 -26.58 3.80 16.26
CA LEU A 283 -25.21 4.29 16.23
C LEU A 283 -24.64 4.29 14.80
N ILE A 284 -24.84 3.21 14.04
CA ILE A 284 -24.41 3.14 12.62
C ILE A 284 -25.07 4.25 11.83
N ARG A 285 -26.39 4.41 11.98
CA ARG A 285 -27.16 5.47 11.33
C ARG A 285 -26.61 6.86 11.65
N TRP A 286 -26.16 7.10 12.88
CA TRP A 286 -25.51 8.36 13.23
C TRP A 286 -24.13 8.51 12.59
N LEU A 287 -23.28 7.48 12.66
CA LEU A 287 -21.90 7.52 12.14
C LEU A 287 -21.85 7.64 10.61
N THR A 288 -22.86 7.15 9.91
CA THR A 288 -22.95 7.26 8.45
C THR A 288 -23.77 8.49 8.06
N ARG A 289 -25.04 8.55 8.45
CA ARG A 289 -26.02 9.43 7.82
C ARG A 289 -26.37 10.68 8.61
N ASP A 290 -26.59 10.52 9.91
CA ASP A 290 -27.14 11.59 10.75
C ASP A 290 -26.03 12.44 11.41
N SER A 291 -24.75 12.16 11.14
CA SER A 291 -23.62 12.95 11.65
C SER A 291 -23.66 14.40 11.13
N PRO A 292 -23.30 15.41 11.94
CA PRO A 292 -23.26 16.81 11.52
C PRO A 292 -22.47 17.02 10.22
N SER A 293 -22.92 17.99 9.43
CA SER A 293 -22.32 18.36 8.14
C SER A 293 -20.82 18.70 8.25
N ASP A 294 -20.40 19.25 9.37
CA ASP A 294 -19.03 19.74 9.58
C ASP A 294 -18.02 18.61 9.84
N ILE A 295 -18.49 17.38 10.05
CA ILE A 295 -17.60 16.23 10.24
C ILE A 295 -17.21 15.66 8.87
N GLU A 296 -15.97 15.90 8.43
CA GLU A 296 -15.47 15.45 7.11
C GLU A 296 -15.19 13.95 7.05
N HIS A 297 -14.46 13.40 8.03
CA HIS A 297 -14.12 11.97 8.09
C HIS A 297 -14.40 11.34 9.47
N ILE A 298 -14.91 10.10 9.49
CA ILE A 298 -15.08 9.28 10.72
C ILE A 298 -14.28 8.01 10.50
N GLN A 299 -13.35 7.73 11.41
CA GLN A 299 -12.52 6.54 11.36
C GLN A 299 -12.63 5.77 12.68
N ILE A 300 -12.88 4.46 12.59
CA ILE A 300 -12.84 3.58 13.75
C ILE A 300 -11.38 3.19 13.99
N LEU A 301 -10.74 3.85 14.95
CA LEU A 301 -9.36 3.57 15.36
C LEU A 301 -9.22 2.14 15.93
N GLN A 302 -10.28 1.62 16.57
CA GLN A 302 -10.30 0.26 17.15
C GLN A 302 -9.96 -0.82 16.10
N ARG A 303 -10.29 -0.68 14.81
CA ARG A 303 -9.97 -1.71 13.80
C ARG A 303 -8.50 -1.73 13.42
N THR A 304 -7.88 -0.57 13.19
CA THR A 304 -6.43 -0.47 12.93
C THR A 304 -5.65 -0.96 14.15
N ILE A 305 -6.15 -0.66 15.35
CA ILE A 305 -5.63 -1.19 16.61
C ILE A 305 -5.84 -2.71 16.71
N SER A 306 -7.01 -3.24 16.37
CA SER A 306 -7.33 -4.68 16.42
C SER A 306 -6.59 -5.50 15.36
N GLU A 307 -6.37 -4.96 14.15
CA GLU A 307 -5.56 -5.58 13.10
C GLU A 307 -4.08 -5.59 13.53
N ALA A 308 -3.56 -4.47 14.05
CA ALA A 308 -2.23 -4.41 14.65
C ALA A 308 -2.08 -5.37 15.86
N GLN A 309 -3.12 -5.50 16.69
CA GLN A 309 -3.17 -6.46 17.79
C GLN A 309 -3.25 -7.91 17.30
N ALA A 310 -4.00 -8.19 16.22
CA ALA A 310 -4.07 -9.52 15.63
C ALA A 310 -2.72 -9.93 15.02
N VAL A 311 -2.04 -9.02 14.33
CA VAL A 311 -0.66 -9.23 13.85
C VAL A 311 0.28 -9.47 15.03
N GLY A 312 0.17 -8.69 16.10
CA GLY A 312 0.93 -8.91 17.35
C GLY A 312 0.62 -10.25 18.04
N GLN A 313 -0.64 -10.70 18.03
CA GLN A 313 -1.08 -11.97 18.62
C GLN A 313 -0.58 -13.17 17.81
N VAL A 314 -0.76 -13.16 16.48
CA VAL A 314 -0.25 -14.21 15.58
C VAL A 314 1.28 -14.28 15.68
N SER A 315 1.96 -13.12 15.73
CA SER A 315 3.40 -13.06 16.00
C SER A 315 3.75 -13.73 17.33
N SER A 316 3.03 -13.41 18.42
CA SER A 316 3.28 -14.00 19.74
C SER A 316 3.05 -15.52 19.79
N GLU A 317 2.07 -16.04 19.03
CA GLU A 317 1.77 -17.48 18.97
C GLU A 317 2.78 -18.26 18.12
N ILE A 318 3.32 -17.65 17.05
CA ILE A 318 4.39 -18.23 16.22
C ILE A 318 5.73 -18.23 16.98
N LEU A 319 6.01 -17.19 17.77
CA LEU A 319 7.27 -17.03 18.51
C LEU A 319 7.28 -17.78 19.85
N CYS A 320 6.12 -18.06 20.42
CA CYS A 320 5.92 -18.78 21.67
C CYS A 320 4.72 -19.72 21.54
N PRO A 321 4.87 -20.91 20.93
CA PRO A 321 3.77 -21.87 20.86
C PRO A 321 3.34 -22.25 22.29
N LYS A 322 2.03 -22.17 22.56
CA LYS A 322 1.46 -22.62 23.84
C LYS A 322 1.85 -24.08 24.06
N ILE A 323 2.57 -24.35 25.15
CA ILE A 323 3.09 -25.66 25.53
C ILE A 323 1.97 -26.70 25.50
N VAL A 324 2.02 -27.66 24.57
CA VAL A 324 1.43 -29.00 24.74
C VAL A 324 2.23 -30.04 23.94
N ALA A 325 3.27 -30.59 24.55
CA ALA A 325 3.61 -32.03 24.57
C ALA A 325 4.98 -32.21 25.29
N PRO A 326 5.10 -33.08 26.30
CA PRO A 326 6.30 -33.21 27.13
C PRO A 326 7.54 -33.81 26.43
N ASN A 327 7.51 -34.07 25.12
CA ASN A 327 8.56 -34.82 24.41
C ASN A 327 9.11 -34.13 23.14
N VAL A 328 9.01 -32.80 23.00
CA VAL A 328 9.72 -32.09 21.92
C VAL A 328 11.13 -31.71 22.39
N PRO A 329 12.21 -32.10 21.69
CA PRO A 329 13.58 -31.77 22.11
C PRO A 329 13.86 -30.26 22.18
N PRO A 330 14.86 -29.80 22.96
CA PRO A 330 15.08 -28.39 23.31
C PRO A 330 15.48 -27.45 22.17
N GLN A 331 15.59 -27.92 20.91
CA GLN A 331 16.24 -27.19 19.81
C GLN A 331 15.26 -26.49 18.85
N LEU A 332 14.03 -26.27 19.30
CA LEU A 332 13.04 -25.41 18.64
C LEU A 332 12.92 -24.05 19.37
N ARG A 333 14.06 -23.53 19.84
CA ARG A 333 14.14 -22.21 20.47
C ARG A 333 14.78 -21.25 19.49
N ILE A 334 13.94 -20.40 18.90
CA ILE A 334 14.39 -19.16 18.26
C ILE A 334 15.29 -18.39 19.25
N SER A 335 16.43 -17.86 18.77
CA SER A 335 17.48 -17.21 19.56
C SER A 335 16.89 -16.11 20.47
N ASP A 336 17.50 -15.90 21.63
CA ASP A 336 17.01 -14.91 22.59
C ASP A 336 17.03 -13.50 21.98
N ASP A 337 18.01 -13.19 21.13
CA ASP A 337 18.09 -11.92 20.39
C ASP A 337 16.97 -11.81 19.35
N THR A 338 16.65 -12.92 18.69
CA THR A 338 15.51 -12.97 17.78
C THR A 338 14.21 -12.66 18.47
N ARG A 339 14.03 -13.34 19.60
CA ARG A 339 12.86 -13.21 20.42
C ARG A 339 12.76 -11.79 20.98
N GLU A 340 13.87 -11.19 21.39
CA GLU A 340 13.87 -9.84 21.92
C GLU A 340 13.60 -8.79 20.86
N GLU A 341 14.02 -8.96 19.62
CA GLU A 341 13.72 -7.99 18.57
C GLU A 341 12.30 -8.13 18.02
N ALA A 342 11.78 -9.35 17.86
CA ALA A 342 10.38 -9.54 17.55
C ALA A 342 9.48 -9.03 18.70
N LYS A 343 9.90 -9.23 19.97
CA LYS A 343 9.31 -8.56 21.13
C LYS A 343 9.51 -7.04 21.09
N ARG A 344 10.62 -6.51 20.59
CA ARG A 344 10.88 -5.06 20.47
C ARG A 344 9.93 -4.44 19.45
N LEU A 345 9.77 -5.03 18.27
CA LEU A 345 8.81 -4.60 17.24
C LEU A 345 7.37 -4.71 17.76
N THR A 346 7.04 -5.80 18.47
CA THR A 346 5.73 -5.97 19.11
C THR A 346 5.50 -4.94 20.22
N ARG A 347 6.48 -4.67 21.09
CA ARG A 347 6.43 -3.64 22.15
C ARG A 347 6.33 -2.24 21.54
N SER A 348 7.05 -1.98 20.46
CA SER A 348 7.05 -0.72 19.71
C SER A 348 5.66 -0.45 19.11
N LEU A 349 5.03 -1.47 18.52
CA LEU A 349 3.63 -1.40 18.09
C LEU A 349 2.70 -1.20 19.28
N THR A 350 2.86 -2.01 20.34
CA THR A 350 2.04 -1.92 21.56
C THR A 350 2.12 -0.55 22.23
N HIS A 351 3.30 0.08 22.23
CA HIS A 351 3.55 1.40 22.82
C HIS A 351 2.78 2.52 22.09
N VAL A 352 2.68 2.44 20.75
CA VAL A 352 1.86 3.37 19.96
C VAL A 352 0.37 3.07 20.12
N LEU A 353 0.01 1.80 20.32
CA LEU A 353 -1.38 1.39 20.59
C LEU A 353 -1.86 1.75 22.01
N SER A 354 -0.94 1.91 22.97
CA SER A 354 -1.25 2.43 24.31
C SER A 354 -1.42 3.94 24.27
N ILE A 355 -2.64 4.38 23.95
CA ILE A 355 -3.07 5.78 24.02
C ILE A 355 -2.85 6.29 25.46
N PRO A 356 -2.16 7.43 25.68
CA PRO A 356 -1.95 7.98 27.02
C PRO A 356 -3.28 8.25 27.74
N GLU A 357 -3.42 7.83 29.00
CA GLU A 357 -4.61 8.08 29.83
C GLU A 357 -4.79 9.54 30.27
N THR A 358 -3.87 10.43 29.88
CA THR A 358 -3.81 11.82 30.37
C THR A 358 -4.71 12.76 29.56
N TYR A 359 -5.67 13.38 30.27
CA TYR A 359 -6.68 14.35 29.83
C TYR A 359 -6.16 15.70 29.27
N GLN A 360 -4.89 15.82 28.91
CA GLN A 360 -4.32 17.05 28.34
C GLN A 360 -3.90 16.80 26.90
N PHE A 361 -4.80 17.11 25.97
CA PHE A 361 -4.51 17.13 24.54
C PHE A 361 -3.63 18.35 24.23
N ALA A 362 -2.31 18.15 24.18
CA ALA A 362 -1.45 18.98 23.33
C ALA A 362 -1.57 18.44 21.90
N ASP A 363 -1.48 19.33 20.90
CA ASP A 363 -1.60 19.06 19.44
C ASP A 363 -0.75 17.87 18.97
N LEU A 364 -1.25 16.65 19.15
CA LEU A 364 -0.72 15.44 18.54
C LEU A 364 -1.58 15.15 17.32
N ASP A 365 -0.99 15.37 16.14
CA ASP A 365 -1.63 15.13 14.85
C ASP A 365 -1.99 13.64 14.74
N VAL A 366 -3.30 13.35 14.80
CA VAL A 366 -3.87 12.00 14.71
C VAL A 366 -3.39 11.28 13.44
N ARG A 367 -3.08 12.03 12.38
CA ARG A 367 -2.51 11.49 11.14
C ARG A 367 -1.13 10.89 11.37
N GLN A 368 -0.32 11.52 12.22
CA GLN A 368 1.02 11.05 12.56
C GLN A 368 0.97 9.75 13.38
N ILE A 369 -0.03 9.61 14.26
CA ILE A 369 -0.25 8.38 15.04
C ILE A 369 -0.69 7.24 14.11
N ILE A 370 -1.69 7.46 13.25
CA ILE A 370 -2.18 6.44 12.31
C ILE A 370 -1.06 6.02 11.34
N LYS A 371 -0.31 6.99 10.82
CA LYS A 371 0.86 6.71 9.98
C LYS A 371 1.90 5.87 10.72
N SER A 372 2.20 6.20 11.98
CA SER A 372 3.15 5.44 12.79
C SER A 372 2.67 4.02 13.12
N ILE A 373 1.36 3.80 13.30
CA ILE A 373 0.79 2.45 13.50
C ILE A 373 0.93 1.62 12.22
N SER A 374 0.58 2.18 11.06
CA SER A 374 0.69 1.49 9.77
C SER A 374 2.14 1.10 9.48
N GLU A 375 3.08 2.04 9.59
CA GLU A 375 4.50 1.82 9.33
C GLU A 375 5.09 0.71 10.21
N ARG A 376 4.76 0.68 11.51
CA ARG A 376 5.25 -0.33 12.45
C ARG A 376 4.61 -1.70 12.24
N SER A 377 3.34 -1.74 11.81
CA SER A 377 2.66 -2.97 11.43
C SER A 377 3.27 -3.58 10.16
N ASP A 378 3.56 -2.76 9.15
CA ASP A 378 4.18 -3.19 7.90
C ASP A 378 5.60 -3.74 8.12
N GLN A 379 6.37 -3.13 9.03
CA GLN A 379 7.70 -3.63 9.43
C GLN A 379 7.63 -5.03 10.06
N LEU A 380 6.65 -5.28 10.93
CA LEU A 380 6.45 -6.59 11.56
C LEU A 380 5.96 -7.64 10.55
N LEU A 381 5.08 -7.26 9.63
CA LEU A 381 4.60 -8.15 8.57
C LEU A 381 5.69 -8.50 7.55
N ALA A 382 6.48 -7.52 7.11
CA ALA A 382 7.61 -7.74 6.20
C ALA A 382 8.61 -8.70 6.83
N PHE A 383 8.93 -8.50 8.11
CA PHE A 383 9.77 -9.40 8.89
C PHE A 383 9.24 -10.84 8.89
N MET A 384 7.96 -11.06 9.19
CA MET A 384 7.38 -12.42 9.20
C MET A 384 7.30 -13.05 7.80
N ASN A 385 6.89 -12.30 6.78
CA ASN A 385 6.76 -12.80 5.41
C ASN A 385 8.12 -13.16 4.79
N ASP A 386 9.15 -12.36 5.05
CA ASP A 386 10.53 -12.65 4.62
C ASP A 386 11.05 -13.94 5.27
N CYS A 387 10.72 -14.17 6.55
CA CYS A 387 11.04 -15.42 7.25
C CYS A 387 10.33 -16.64 6.65
N ILE A 388 9.07 -16.49 6.26
CA ILE A 388 8.26 -17.56 5.65
C ILE A 388 8.69 -17.84 4.21
N ALA A 389 9.03 -16.84 3.40
CA ALA A 389 9.47 -16.99 2.01
C ALA A 389 10.82 -17.71 1.85
N GLY A 390 11.63 -17.69 2.92
CA GLY A 390 12.88 -18.43 3.00
C GLY A 390 12.69 -19.95 3.20
N LEU A 391 11.57 -20.40 3.77
CA LEU A 391 11.32 -21.80 4.06
C LEU A 391 11.10 -22.59 2.76
N ASN A 392 11.95 -23.59 2.49
CA ASN A 392 11.74 -24.50 1.37
C ASN A 392 10.71 -25.59 1.73
N GLU A 393 10.11 -26.22 0.71
CA GLU A 393 9.09 -27.27 0.85
C GLU A 393 9.62 -28.47 1.67
N GLU A 394 10.91 -28.74 1.52
CA GLU A 394 11.67 -29.73 2.29
C GLU A 394 11.71 -29.35 3.79
N SER A 395 12.01 -28.10 4.14
CA SER A 395 12.00 -27.59 5.53
C SER A 395 10.60 -27.60 6.12
N LEU A 396 9.57 -27.30 5.33
CA LEU A 396 8.17 -27.38 5.77
C LEU A 396 7.74 -28.84 6.03
N ASP A 397 8.20 -29.79 5.22
CA ASP A 397 8.00 -31.23 5.45
C ASP A 397 8.86 -31.75 6.61
N THR A 398 10.06 -31.20 6.82
CA THR A 398 10.92 -31.49 7.98
C THR A 398 10.35 -30.88 9.27
N PHE A 399 9.70 -29.71 9.20
CA PHE A 399 8.91 -29.11 10.30
C PHE A 399 7.70 -29.99 10.64
N ARG A 400 7.09 -30.65 9.65
CA ARG A 400 6.07 -31.69 9.87
C ARG A 400 6.68 -32.97 10.44
N ASN A 401 7.94 -33.27 10.11
CA ASN A 401 8.67 -34.47 10.50
C ASN A 401 9.85 -34.18 11.46
N GLN A 402 9.60 -33.58 12.62
CA GLN A 402 10.46 -33.51 13.83
C GLN A 402 12.01 -33.29 13.70
N ASP A 403 12.56 -32.92 12.54
CA ASP A 403 14.01 -32.84 12.35
C ASP A 403 14.51 -31.39 12.49
N LEU A 404 15.52 -31.24 13.34
CA LEU A 404 16.02 -30.00 13.95
C LEU A 404 16.82 -29.09 12.98
N TYR A 405 16.91 -29.46 11.70
CA TYR A 405 17.76 -28.78 10.73
C TYR A 405 17.08 -27.52 10.13
N GLY A 406 15.76 -27.54 9.95
CA GLY A 406 15.00 -26.41 9.41
C GLY A 406 14.82 -25.25 10.41
N THR A 407 14.91 -25.53 11.71
CA THR A 407 14.75 -24.53 12.78
C THR A 407 15.97 -23.64 12.90
N PHE A 408 17.18 -24.19 12.79
CA PHE A 408 18.44 -23.42 12.83
C PHE A 408 18.56 -22.47 11.63
N GLU A 409 18.12 -22.88 10.44
CA GLU A 409 18.12 -22.03 9.25
C GLU A 409 17.19 -20.81 9.41
N LEU A 410 16.01 -21.02 10.00
CA LEU A 410 15.07 -19.96 10.32
C LEU A 410 15.62 -19.03 11.41
N GLU A 411 16.12 -19.58 12.51
CA GLU A 411 16.72 -18.83 13.61
C GLU A 411 17.87 -17.93 13.14
N SER A 412 18.76 -18.47 12.31
CA SER A 412 19.88 -17.75 11.73
C SER A 412 19.45 -16.58 10.82
N ARG A 413 18.47 -16.81 9.92
CA ARG A 413 17.92 -15.74 9.08
C ARG A 413 17.33 -14.62 9.92
N ILE A 414 16.62 -15.00 10.97
CA ILE A 414 15.99 -14.01 11.81
C ILE A 414 17.04 -13.19 12.53
N ALA A 415 17.99 -13.80 13.24
CA ALA A 415 19.07 -13.09 13.93
C ALA A 415 19.76 -12.06 13.02
N MET A 416 20.14 -12.48 11.81
CA MET A 416 20.75 -11.58 10.82
C MET A 416 19.85 -10.42 10.39
N ARG A 417 18.53 -10.63 10.25
CA ARG A 417 17.59 -9.56 9.90
C ARG A 417 17.50 -8.48 10.97
N LEU A 418 17.68 -8.87 12.22
CA LEU A 418 17.57 -7.97 13.37
C LEU A 418 18.82 -7.12 13.50
N THR A 419 19.98 -7.74 13.29
CA THR A 419 21.25 -7.04 13.14
C THR A 419 21.24 -6.03 11.98
N LEU A 420 20.43 -6.25 10.93
CA LEU A 420 20.21 -5.26 9.86
C LEU A 420 19.33 -4.06 10.28
N VAL A 421 18.38 -4.27 11.20
CA VAL A 421 17.40 -3.25 11.65
C VAL A 421 17.93 -2.43 12.82
N GLN A 422 18.93 -2.91 13.56
CA GLN A 422 19.54 -2.18 14.66
C GLN A 422 20.27 -0.92 14.17
N ASP A 423 19.99 0.22 14.81
CA ASP A 423 20.62 1.51 14.50
C ASP A 423 22.06 1.60 15.04
N GLU A 424 22.36 0.89 16.12
CA GLU A 424 23.68 0.87 16.76
C GLU A 424 24.31 -0.52 16.69
N VAL A 425 25.57 -0.58 16.27
CA VAL A 425 26.37 -1.81 16.20
C VAL A 425 27.66 -1.59 16.97
N MET A 426 28.11 -2.61 17.71
CA MET A 426 29.37 -2.57 18.45
C MET A 426 30.54 -2.21 17.52
N LYS A 427 31.21 -1.11 17.82
CA LYS A 427 32.35 -0.58 17.05
C LYS A 427 33.65 -1.00 17.73
N GLY A 428 34.51 -1.73 17.03
CA GLY A 428 35.79 -2.16 17.56
C GLY A 428 36.57 -3.03 16.60
N ALA A 429 37.70 -2.53 16.10
CA ALA A 429 38.63 -3.33 15.32
C ALA A 429 39.32 -4.36 16.22
N ILE A 430 39.43 -5.61 15.74
CA ILE A 430 40.14 -6.67 16.46
C ILE A 430 41.64 -6.61 16.18
N LYS A 431 42.46 -7.23 17.03
CA LYS A 431 43.91 -7.41 16.79
C LYS A 431 44.15 -8.74 16.09
N LEU A 432 45.03 -8.75 15.08
CA LEU A 432 45.43 -9.94 14.32
C LEU A 432 46.94 -10.02 14.20
N TYR A 433 47.46 -11.26 14.15
CA TYR A 433 48.84 -11.55 13.76
C TYR A 433 48.82 -12.04 12.31
N LEU A 434 49.56 -11.39 11.41
CA LEU A 434 49.65 -11.79 10.01
C LEU A 434 50.93 -12.62 9.82
N ASP A 435 50.81 -13.78 9.17
CA ASP A 435 51.87 -14.79 9.10
C ASP A 435 53.06 -14.39 8.19
N ASN A 436 52.93 -13.34 7.36
CA ASN A 436 53.95 -12.95 6.37
C ASN A 436 54.23 -11.44 6.31
N THR A 437 55.50 -11.07 6.11
CA THR A 437 55.95 -9.76 5.61
C THR A 437 56.21 -9.81 4.10
N THR A 438 55.26 -9.31 3.28
CA THR A 438 55.25 -8.98 1.81
C THR A 438 53.95 -9.50 1.14
N LEU A 439 53.30 -9.00 0.08
CA LEU A 439 53.35 -7.80 -0.79
C LEU A 439 52.16 -6.85 -0.47
N THR A 440 52.30 -5.56 -0.76
CA THR A 440 51.44 -4.49 -0.22
C THR A 440 50.02 -4.42 -0.82
N ASP A 441 49.72 -5.12 -1.92
CA ASP A 441 48.52 -4.94 -2.78
C ASP A 441 47.54 -6.12 -2.87
N GLN A 442 47.69 -7.17 -2.06
CA GLN A 442 46.79 -8.33 -2.12
C GLN A 442 45.47 -8.08 -1.39
N ARG A 443 44.33 -8.28 -2.10
CA ARG A 443 42.96 -8.19 -1.57
C ARG A 443 42.67 -9.23 -0.49
N LEU A 444 43.16 -10.46 -0.65
CA LEU A 444 42.99 -11.55 0.31
C LEU A 444 44.32 -11.85 0.97
N ARG A 445 44.32 -11.99 2.29
CA ARG A 445 45.48 -12.40 3.08
C ARG A 445 45.09 -13.43 4.11
N ILE A 446 46.06 -14.18 4.60
CA ILE A 446 45.85 -15.07 5.74
C ILE A 446 46.63 -14.57 6.94
N GLY A 447 46.08 -14.82 8.11
CA GLY A 447 46.75 -14.61 9.37
C GLY A 447 46.31 -15.64 10.39
N ARG A 448 46.67 -15.36 11.64
CA ARG A 448 46.28 -16.13 12.81
C ARG A 448 45.63 -15.21 13.83
N LYS A 449 44.53 -15.71 14.39
CA LYS A 449 43.90 -15.15 15.59
C LYS A 449 43.96 -16.23 16.64
N GLU A 450 44.82 -16.05 17.64
CA GLU A 450 45.07 -17.09 18.65
C GLU A 450 45.55 -18.41 17.99
N GLU A 451 44.79 -19.49 18.10
CA GLU A 451 45.08 -20.80 17.46
C GLU A 451 44.40 -21.00 16.10
N ASP A 452 43.48 -20.11 15.71
CA ASP A 452 42.70 -20.23 14.47
C ASP A 452 43.45 -19.63 13.27
N SER A 453 43.48 -20.37 12.15
CA SER A 453 43.83 -19.81 10.84
C SER A 453 42.67 -18.96 10.30
N VAL A 454 42.97 -17.75 9.84
CA VAL A 454 41.95 -16.80 9.39
C VAL A 454 42.24 -16.24 8.00
N LEU A 455 41.21 -16.06 7.20
CA LEU A 455 41.25 -15.34 5.94
C LEU A 455 40.80 -13.89 6.18
N VAL A 456 41.58 -12.93 5.70
CA VAL A 456 41.32 -11.49 5.80
C VAL A 456 41.05 -10.94 4.40
N GLU A 457 39.87 -10.38 4.21
CA GLU A 457 39.48 -9.67 3.00
C GLU A 457 39.61 -8.16 3.18
N TYR A 458 40.55 -7.56 2.47
CA TYR A 458 40.78 -6.11 2.52
C TYR A 458 39.88 -5.35 1.55
N TRP A 459 39.24 -4.32 2.09
CA TRP A 459 38.48 -3.31 1.41
C TRP A 459 39.19 -1.96 1.52
N GLU A 460 39.61 -1.41 0.38
CA GLU A 460 40.20 -0.07 0.30
C GLU A 460 39.10 0.99 0.17
N TYR A 461 39.21 2.09 0.92
CA TYR A 461 38.26 3.20 0.85
C TYR A 461 38.98 4.52 0.56
N GLU A 462 38.34 5.38 -0.21
CA GLU A 462 38.87 6.70 -0.56
C GLU A 462 38.84 7.65 0.65
N THR A 463 39.93 8.39 0.87
CA THR A 463 40.10 9.33 1.98
C THR A 463 39.89 10.79 1.55
N MET A 464 38.93 11.06 0.66
CA MET A 464 38.68 12.41 0.14
C MET A 464 38.06 13.39 1.18
N GLY A 465 37.87 12.97 2.44
CA GLY A 465 37.48 13.81 3.58
C GLY A 465 37.26 13.04 4.89
N ASN A 466 37.30 13.70 6.06
CA ASN A 466 37.12 13.05 7.38
C ASN A 466 35.72 12.44 7.57
N GLU A 467 34.67 13.05 7.00
CA GLU A 467 33.30 12.53 7.09
C GLU A 467 33.10 11.21 6.32
N ASP A 468 33.81 11.03 5.20
CA ASP A 468 33.73 9.82 4.38
C ASP A 468 34.37 8.61 5.05
N VAL A 469 35.43 8.83 5.84
CA VAL A 469 36.09 7.80 6.64
C VAL A 469 35.17 7.29 7.75
N SER A 470 34.47 8.20 8.46
CA SER A 470 33.50 7.82 9.50
C SER A 470 32.37 6.95 8.93
N LYS A 471 31.80 7.36 7.79
CA LYS A 471 30.74 6.61 7.11
C LYS A 471 31.20 5.22 6.67
N SER A 472 32.44 5.09 6.16
CA SER A 472 33.02 3.80 5.76
C SER A 472 33.28 2.88 6.96
N ARG A 473 33.72 3.43 8.10
CA ARG A 473 33.88 2.67 9.35
C ARG A 473 32.56 2.18 9.92
N ASP A 474 31.54 3.04 9.96
CA ASP A 474 30.21 2.66 10.43
C ASP A 474 29.60 1.54 9.58
N GLN A 475 29.82 1.62 8.27
CA GLN A 475 29.44 0.60 7.31
C GLN A 475 30.17 -0.71 7.51
N ALA A 476 31.49 -0.66 7.72
CA ALA A 476 32.27 -1.86 8.03
C ALA A 476 31.84 -2.52 9.35
N ALA A 477 31.54 -1.73 10.39
CA ALA A 477 31.05 -2.26 11.66
C ALA A 477 29.72 -3.02 11.48
N ARG A 478 28.78 -2.45 10.70
CA ARG A 478 27.51 -3.12 10.37
C ARG A 478 27.71 -4.43 9.61
N ILE A 479 28.55 -4.42 8.56
CA ILE A 479 28.87 -5.64 7.80
C ILE A 479 29.53 -6.67 8.70
N SER A 480 30.47 -6.25 9.54
CA SER A 480 31.15 -7.15 10.47
C SER A 480 30.20 -7.79 11.47
N ALA A 481 29.23 -7.05 12.01
CA ALA A 481 28.24 -7.65 12.90
C ALA A 481 27.41 -8.71 12.20
N LEU A 482 26.95 -8.43 10.97
CA LEU A 482 26.27 -9.43 10.16
C LEU A 482 27.13 -10.66 9.91
N LEU A 483 28.43 -10.50 9.68
CA LEU A 483 29.36 -11.60 9.46
C LEU A 483 29.64 -12.42 10.73
N ILE A 484 29.56 -11.81 11.92
CA ILE A 484 29.75 -12.48 13.22
C ILE A 484 28.55 -13.37 13.60
N GLU A 485 27.32 -13.01 13.21
CA GLU A 485 26.11 -13.80 13.55
C GLU A 485 26.25 -15.29 13.23
N ASP A 486 25.63 -16.16 14.03
CA ASP A 486 25.61 -17.59 13.71
C ASP A 486 24.77 -17.86 12.45
N LYS A 487 25.42 -18.47 11.45
CA LYS A 487 24.87 -18.67 10.10
C LYS A 487 24.56 -20.12 9.80
N ALA A 488 23.38 -20.35 9.21
CA ALA A 488 23.09 -21.60 8.54
C ALA A 488 24.10 -21.84 7.41
N LYS A 489 24.50 -23.11 7.22
CA LYS A 489 25.43 -23.50 6.13
C LYS A 489 24.92 -23.09 4.74
N ALA A 490 23.61 -22.94 4.57
CA ALA A 490 22.97 -22.50 3.34
C ALA A 490 23.40 -21.08 2.90
N PHE A 491 23.80 -20.20 3.83
CA PHE A 491 24.35 -18.89 3.48
C PHE A 491 25.69 -18.97 2.76
N ARG A 492 26.44 -20.08 2.92
CA ARG A 492 27.76 -20.28 2.31
C ARG A 492 28.72 -19.12 2.59
N ILE A 493 28.75 -18.64 3.83
CA ILE A 493 29.69 -17.61 4.29
C ILE A 493 30.55 -18.21 5.39
N LEU A 494 31.86 -17.99 5.33
CA LEU A 494 32.78 -18.42 6.39
C LEU A 494 32.46 -17.68 7.70
N PRO A 495 32.61 -18.29 8.88
CA PRO A 495 32.31 -17.63 10.16
C PRO A 495 33.13 -16.34 10.33
N GLY A 496 32.45 -15.21 10.53
CA GLY A 496 33.10 -13.92 10.72
C GLY A 496 33.62 -13.75 12.15
N LEU A 497 34.80 -13.15 12.29
CA LEU A 497 35.47 -12.94 13.59
C LEU A 497 35.58 -11.47 13.99
N GLY A 498 35.19 -10.55 13.09
CA GLY A 498 35.36 -9.11 13.23
C GLY A 498 35.95 -8.47 11.99
N TYR A 499 36.35 -7.20 12.15
CA TYR A 499 37.13 -6.46 11.16
C TYR A 499 38.41 -5.92 11.79
N VAL A 500 39.44 -5.73 10.97
CA VAL A 500 40.68 -5.03 11.31
C VAL A 500 40.76 -3.72 10.56
N GLU A 501 41.37 -2.73 11.19
CA GLU A 501 41.69 -1.47 10.54
C GLU A 501 43.20 -1.34 10.43
N GLU A 502 43.70 -1.11 9.22
CA GLU A 502 45.11 -0.82 9.03
C GLU A 502 45.31 0.69 9.08
N THR A 503 46.16 1.16 9.99
CA THR A 503 46.42 2.60 10.15
C THR A 503 47.39 3.14 9.11
N ILE A 504 48.17 2.27 8.46
CA ILE A 504 49.21 2.63 7.49
C ILE A 504 48.62 2.89 6.09
N ARG A 505 47.52 2.21 5.73
CA ARG A 505 46.76 2.41 4.49
C ARG A 505 45.27 2.45 4.83
N PRO A 506 44.45 3.33 4.21
CA PRO A 506 43.02 3.42 4.50
C PRO A 506 42.27 2.19 3.95
N ARG A 507 42.38 1.08 4.67
CA ARG A 507 41.72 -0.17 4.33
C ARG A 507 41.21 -0.91 5.56
N ILE A 508 40.11 -1.60 5.39
CA ILE A 508 39.44 -2.41 6.41
C ILE A 508 39.50 -3.87 5.97
N GLY A 509 39.97 -4.75 6.86
CA GLY A 509 40.02 -6.19 6.62
C GLY A 509 38.88 -6.91 7.31
N PHE A 510 37.95 -7.54 6.58
CA PHE A 510 36.98 -8.46 7.18
C PHE A 510 37.62 -9.81 7.45
N VAL A 511 37.41 -10.37 8.64
CA VAL A 511 38.14 -11.55 9.11
C VAL A 511 37.21 -12.74 9.18
N TYR A 512 37.59 -13.81 8.50
CA TYR A 512 36.83 -15.06 8.41
C TYR A 512 37.66 -16.21 9.00
N ARG A 513 37.04 -17.06 9.82
CA ARG A 513 37.67 -18.29 10.32
C ARG A 513 37.74 -19.33 9.20
N LEU A 514 38.91 -19.92 8.99
CA LEU A 514 39.07 -21.07 8.09
C LEU A 514 38.82 -22.39 8.84
N PRO A 515 38.29 -23.42 8.17
CA PRO A 515 38.14 -24.75 8.77
C PRO A 515 39.49 -25.36 9.21
N SER A 516 39.48 -26.13 10.29
CA SER A 516 40.68 -26.80 10.81
C SER A 516 41.32 -27.70 9.76
N GLY A 517 42.64 -27.61 9.60
CA GLY A 517 43.40 -28.41 8.64
C GLY A 517 43.59 -27.77 7.25
N ILE A 518 42.93 -26.64 6.99
CA ILE A 518 43.18 -25.81 5.81
C ILE A 518 44.39 -24.91 6.10
N SER A 519 45.46 -25.07 5.32
CA SER A 519 46.66 -24.24 5.42
C SER A 519 46.51 -22.94 4.61
N THR A 520 47.55 -22.11 4.66
CA THR A 520 47.62 -20.82 3.96
C THR A 520 47.51 -20.92 2.43
N ASP A 521 47.80 -22.08 1.85
CA ASP A 521 47.80 -22.27 0.39
C ASP A 521 46.64 -23.15 -0.10
N ASP A 522 45.66 -23.42 0.76
CA ASP A 522 44.58 -24.38 0.52
C ASP A 522 43.23 -23.73 0.16
N TYR A 523 43.26 -22.53 -0.45
CA TYR A 523 42.08 -21.82 -0.93
C TYR A 523 42.32 -21.21 -2.32
N TRP A 524 41.25 -21.15 -3.13
CA TRP A 524 41.27 -20.58 -4.47
C TRP A 524 39.99 -19.81 -4.76
N THR A 525 40.07 -18.78 -5.59
CA THR A 525 38.86 -18.18 -6.16
C THR A 525 38.33 -19.06 -7.30
N LEU A 526 37.03 -19.05 -7.52
CA LEU A 526 36.42 -19.79 -8.63
C LEU A 526 36.98 -19.34 -9.99
N SER A 527 37.32 -18.06 -10.14
CA SER A 527 37.94 -17.52 -11.35
C SER A 527 39.29 -18.20 -11.68
N GLU A 528 40.12 -18.46 -10.68
CA GLU A 528 41.40 -19.18 -10.84
C GLU A 528 41.19 -20.65 -11.23
N LEU A 529 40.17 -21.29 -10.66
CA LEU A 529 39.89 -22.70 -10.91
C LEU A 529 39.31 -22.97 -12.29
N ILE A 530 38.51 -22.06 -12.84
CA ILE A 530 37.98 -22.19 -14.20
C ILE A 530 39.12 -22.28 -15.24
N GLY A 531 40.26 -21.62 -14.99
CA GLY A 531 41.46 -21.71 -15.85
C GLY A 531 42.36 -22.91 -15.56
N THR A 532 42.36 -23.41 -14.32
CA THR A 532 43.29 -24.44 -13.84
C THR A 532 42.74 -25.86 -14.05
N VAL A 533 41.44 -26.06 -13.77
CA VAL A 533 40.75 -27.34 -13.88
C VAL A 533 40.21 -27.50 -15.30
N LYS A 534 40.88 -28.33 -16.11
CA LYS A 534 40.58 -28.48 -17.55
C LYS A 534 39.19 -29.04 -17.86
N ALA A 535 38.68 -29.93 -17.00
CA ALA A 535 37.38 -30.57 -17.19
C ALA A 535 36.70 -30.79 -15.85
N LEU A 536 35.63 -30.04 -15.59
CA LEU A 536 34.74 -30.26 -14.47
C LEU A 536 33.48 -31.01 -14.94
N PRO A 537 33.08 -32.12 -14.28
CA PRO A 537 31.86 -32.84 -14.62
C PRO A 537 30.60 -31.96 -14.52
N LEU A 538 29.56 -32.31 -15.27
CA LEU A 538 28.38 -31.47 -15.39
C LEU A 538 27.59 -31.44 -14.08
N GLU A 539 27.46 -32.58 -13.42
CA GLU A 539 26.83 -32.74 -12.12
C GLU A 539 27.44 -31.80 -11.06
N VAL A 540 28.77 -31.67 -11.05
CA VAL A 540 29.48 -30.78 -10.12
C VAL A 540 29.20 -29.31 -10.45
N ARG A 541 29.08 -28.94 -11.74
CA ARG A 541 28.70 -27.58 -12.15
C ARG A 541 27.28 -27.23 -11.71
N PHE A 542 26.33 -28.15 -11.89
CA PHE A 542 24.94 -27.96 -11.45
C PHE A 542 24.84 -27.83 -9.93
N GLN A 543 25.57 -28.66 -9.19
CA GLN A 543 25.63 -28.59 -7.74
C GLN A 543 26.24 -27.27 -7.25
N LEU A 544 27.36 -26.85 -7.84
CA LEU A 544 28.00 -25.57 -7.54
C LEU A 544 27.05 -24.40 -7.82
N ALA A 545 26.42 -24.39 -8.99
CA ALA A 545 25.47 -23.36 -9.43
C ALA A 545 24.24 -23.27 -8.52
N SER A 546 23.61 -24.40 -8.19
CA SER A 546 22.44 -24.44 -7.31
C SER A 546 22.80 -24.00 -5.89
N THR A 547 23.97 -24.41 -5.38
CA THR A 547 24.44 -24.04 -4.05
C THR A 547 24.71 -22.54 -3.93
N ILE A 548 25.36 -21.94 -4.92
CA ILE A 548 25.58 -20.48 -4.95
C ILE A 548 24.26 -19.73 -5.10
N CYS A 549 23.37 -20.20 -5.98
CA CYS A 549 22.05 -19.58 -6.17
C CYS A 549 21.24 -19.61 -4.86
N ASP A 550 21.27 -20.72 -4.12
CA ASP A 550 20.60 -20.81 -2.83
C ASP A 550 21.19 -19.81 -1.82
N ALA A 551 22.51 -19.70 -1.74
CA ALA A 551 23.19 -18.75 -0.85
C ALA A 551 22.76 -17.29 -1.11
N ILE A 552 22.68 -16.88 -2.37
CA ILE A 552 22.22 -15.54 -2.74
C ILE A 552 20.74 -15.34 -2.39
N LEU A 553 19.90 -16.35 -2.56
CA LEU A 553 18.49 -16.29 -2.15
C LEU A 553 18.33 -16.16 -0.64
N HIS A 554 19.18 -16.81 0.16
CA HIS A 554 19.22 -16.63 1.61
C HIS A 554 19.59 -15.20 2.00
N LEU A 555 20.59 -14.61 1.36
CA LEU A 555 20.94 -13.19 1.55
C LEU A 555 19.78 -12.25 1.19
N HIS A 556 19.11 -12.50 0.06
CA HIS A 556 17.96 -11.70 -0.36
C HIS A 556 16.75 -11.85 0.57
N SER A 557 16.58 -13.01 1.22
CA SER A 557 15.51 -13.29 2.20
C SER A 557 15.60 -12.40 3.43
N ILE A 558 16.81 -12.08 3.87
CA ILE A 558 17.03 -11.15 4.99
C ILE A 558 17.17 -9.70 4.52
N GLY A 559 16.99 -9.40 3.23
CA GLY A 559 17.17 -8.06 2.67
C GLY A 559 18.62 -7.55 2.71
N TRP A 560 19.59 -8.47 2.71
CA TRP A 560 21.01 -8.14 2.55
C TRP A 560 21.41 -8.34 1.08
N PHE A 561 21.86 -7.27 0.42
CA PHE A 561 22.28 -7.33 -0.97
C PHE A 561 23.81 -7.39 -1.09
N HIS A 562 24.31 -8.31 -1.93
CA HIS A 562 25.73 -8.59 -2.06
C HIS A 562 26.46 -7.53 -2.90
N LYS A 563 25.85 -7.10 -4.02
CA LYS A 563 26.32 -6.02 -4.94
C LYS A 563 27.60 -6.30 -5.72
N ALA A 564 28.35 -7.34 -5.38
CA ALA A 564 29.57 -7.75 -6.07
C ALA A 564 29.59 -9.25 -6.41
N ILE A 565 28.50 -9.80 -6.96
CA ILE A 565 28.46 -11.23 -7.33
C ILE A 565 29.30 -11.45 -8.60
N LYS A 566 30.39 -12.24 -8.49
CA LYS A 566 31.30 -12.63 -9.58
C LYS A 566 32.17 -13.83 -9.18
N SER A 567 32.80 -14.49 -10.15
CA SER A 567 33.66 -15.66 -9.90
C SER A 567 34.90 -15.37 -9.03
N GLU A 568 35.38 -14.13 -8.98
CA GLU A 568 36.46 -13.71 -8.06
C GLU A 568 36.01 -13.67 -6.58
N ASN A 569 34.70 -13.65 -6.34
CA ASN A 569 34.09 -13.49 -5.01
C ASN A 569 33.52 -14.80 -4.46
N ILE A 570 33.90 -15.93 -5.07
CA ILE A 570 33.58 -17.27 -4.61
C ILE A 570 34.89 -17.99 -4.29
N ILE A 571 35.04 -18.44 -3.04
CA ILE A 571 36.17 -19.22 -2.56
C ILE A 571 35.82 -20.70 -2.56
N ILE A 572 36.74 -21.51 -3.08
CA ILE A 572 36.74 -22.96 -3.02
C ILE A 572 37.94 -23.40 -2.19
N LEU A 573 37.70 -24.26 -1.21
CA LEU A 573 38.75 -24.79 -0.34
C LEU A 573 39.29 -26.12 -0.87
N ARG A 574 40.41 -26.54 -0.31
CA ARG A 574 40.95 -27.88 -0.53
C ARG A 574 40.00 -28.96 -0.02
N ASN A 575 39.83 -30.01 -0.81
CA ASN A 575 39.14 -31.21 -0.35
C ASN A 575 40.07 -32.04 0.57
N LEU A 576 39.89 -31.89 1.87
CA LEU A 576 40.68 -32.61 2.88
C LEU A 576 40.38 -34.12 2.93
N HIS A 577 39.26 -34.57 2.37
CA HIS A 577 38.89 -35.98 2.34
C HIS A 577 39.57 -36.77 1.21
N ASN A 578 40.26 -36.07 0.29
CA ASN A 578 40.93 -36.71 -0.84
C ASN A 578 42.46 -36.68 -0.67
N THR A 579 43.09 -37.85 -0.83
CA THR A 579 44.55 -38.01 -0.73
C THR A 579 45.30 -37.67 -2.02
N LEU A 580 44.59 -37.49 -3.14
CA LEU A 580 45.18 -37.10 -4.42
C LEU A 580 45.71 -35.66 -4.35
N ARG A 581 46.97 -35.44 -4.73
CA ARG A 581 47.64 -34.12 -4.72
C ARG A 581 47.75 -33.48 -6.12
N GLU A 582 46.99 -33.96 -7.09
CA GLU A 582 47.01 -33.43 -8.46
C GLU A 582 46.10 -32.20 -8.57
N ALA A 583 46.70 -31.01 -8.61
CA ALA A 583 45.98 -29.75 -8.77
C ALA A 583 45.18 -29.63 -10.09
N SER A 584 45.47 -30.46 -11.10
CA SER A 584 44.69 -30.51 -12.34
C SER A 584 43.37 -31.27 -12.20
N SER A 585 43.20 -32.06 -11.15
CA SER A 585 42.01 -32.87 -10.91
C SER A 585 40.98 -32.10 -10.10
N HIS A 586 39.71 -32.12 -10.54
CA HIS A 586 38.62 -31.46 -9.82
C HIS A 586 38.42 -32.01 -8.39
N LYS A 587 38.81 -33.26 -8.14
CA LYS A 587 38.67 -33.89 -6.81
C LYS A 587 39.62 -33.32 -5.77
N PHE A 588 40.63 -32.54 -6.17
CA PHE A 588 41.51 -31.84 -5.24
C PHE A 588 40.80 -30.69 -4.51
N TYR A 589 39.71 -30.18 -5.10
CA TYR A 589 38.95 -29.02 -4.64
C TYR A 589 37.59 -29.43 -4.09
N ASP A 590 37.09 -28.72 -3.08
CA ASP A 590 35.77 -28.93 -2.49
C ASP A 590 34.72 -28.04 -3.17
N PHE A 591 34.22 -28.50 -4.33
CA PHE A 591 33.16 -27.80 -5.05
C PHE A 591 31.77 -27.93 -4.39
N ASP A 592 31.61 -28.81 -3.40
CA ASP A 592 30.34 -29.01 -2.70
C ASP A 592 30.09 -27.90 -1.66
N ASN A 593 31.16 -27.26 -1.18
CA ASN A 593 31.11 -26.18 -0.20
C ASN A 593 31.80 -24.92 -0.74
N PRO A 594 31.20 -24.22 -1.72
CA PRO A 594 31.65 -22.89 -2.11
C PRO A 594 31.35 -21.87 -1.01
N TYR A 595 32.19 -20.85 -0.87
CA TYR A 595 32.00 -19.75 0.09
C TYR A 595 31.96 -18.39 -0.61
N VAL A 596 30.99 -17.57 -0.27
CA VAL A 596 30.80 -16.21 -0.78
C VAL A 596 31.61 -15.22 0.06
N ILE A 597 32.37 -14.35 -0.61
CA ILE A 597 33.14 -13.22 -0.04
C ILE A 597 32.86 -11.97 -0.90
N GLY A 598 33.45 -10.81 -0.60
CA GLY A 598 33.16 -9.58 -1.37
C GLY A 598 32.04 -8.76 -0.76
N PHE A 599 31.96 -8.74 0.57
CA PHE A 599 30.96 -7.97 1.30
C PHE A 599 31.33 -6.49 1.45
N ASP A 600 32.50 -6.07 0.94
CA ASP A 600 32.98 -4.69 0.86
C ASP A 600 31.96 -3.72 0.21
N CYS A 601 31.22 -4.21 -0.78
CA CYS A 601 30.14 -3.49 -1.45
C CYS A 601 28.73 -3.84 -0.93
N SER A 602 28.57 -4.81 -0.03
CA SER A 602 27.27 -5.31 0.42
C SER A 602 26.56 -4.34 1.38
N ARG A 603 25.23 -4.19 1.29
CA ARG A 603 24.50 -3.24 2.16
C ARG A 603 23.11 -3.73 2.56
N PRO A 604 22.59 -3.31 3.74
CA PRO A 604 21.18 -3.42 4.08
C PRO A 604 20.30 -2.66 3.07
N SER A 605 19.07 -3.14 2.86
CA SER A 605 18.12 -2.56 1.89
C SER A 605 17.72 -1.09 2.14
N GLN A 606 17.93 -0.55 3.34
CA GLN A 606 17.48 0.80 3.74
C GLN A 606 18.58 1.88 3.68
N THR A 607 19.82 1.56 3.32
CA THR A 607 20.92 2.55 3.30
C THR A 607 21.14 3.12 1.89
N GLU A 608 21.16 4.46 1.77
CA GLU A 608 21.44 5.16 0.51
C GLU A 608 22.69 4.60 -0.18
N SER A 609 22.53 4.20 -1.44
CA SER A 609 23.67 3.70 -2.22
C SER A 609 24.61 4.86 -2.54
N ARG A 610 25.86 4.79 -2.08
CA ARG A 610 26.95 5.62 -2.60
C ARG A 610 26.92 5.54 -4.14
N LEU A 611 26.66 6.68 -4.78
CA LEU A 611 26.60 6.86 -6.23
C LEU A 611 28.02 6.93 -6.84
N THR A 612 28.96 6.15 -6.30
CA THR A 612 30.35 6.14 -6.76
C THR A 612 30.41 5.49 -8.13
N VAL A 613 30.82 6.26 -9.13
CA VAL A 613 30.97 5.80 -10.51
C VAL A 613 32.27 5.00 -10.61
N ASP A 614 32.15 3.67 -10.70
CA ASP A 614 33.30 2.82 -11.01
C ASP A 614 33.34 2.57 -12.53
N PHE A 615 34.31 3.23 -13.18
CA PHE A 615 34.56 3.16 -14.62
C PHE A 615 35.32 1.91 -15.05
N SER A 616 35.66 0.99 -14.13
CA SER A 616 36.36 -0.25 -14.46
C SER A 616 35.48 -1.14 -15.33
N VAL A 617 35.88 -1.32 -16.59
CA VAL A 617 35.21 -2.21 -17.53
C VAL A 617 35.14 -3.65 -16.99
N LYS A 618 36.20 -4.08 -16.29
CA LYS A 618 36.30 -5.40 -15.65
C LYS A 618 35.17 -5.68 -14.65
N ASN A 619 34.72 -4.66 -13.90
CA ASN A 619 33.61 -4.79 -12.96
C ASN A 619 32.25 -4.54 -13.63
N ASN A 620 32.19 -3.65 -14.63
CA ASN A 620 30.95 -3.28 -15.31
C ASN A 620 30.33 -4.44 -16.10
N ILE A 621 31.13 -5.37 -16.64
CA ILE A 621 30.61 -6.54 -17.36
C ILE A 621 29.72 -7.45 -16.50
N TYR A 622 29.84 -7.41 -15.17
CA TYR A 622 28.98 -8.16 -14.23
C TYR A 622 27.76 -7.35 -13.74
N ARG A 623 27.68 -6.06 -14.06
CA ARG A 623 26.64 -5.16 -13.56
C ARG A 623 25.45 -5.10 -14.52
N HIS A 624 24.26 -4.94 -13.94
CA HIS A 624 23.04 -4.70 -14.68
C HIS A 624 23.14 -3.43 -15.55
N PRO A 625 22.52 -3.40 -16.75
CA PRO A 625 22.58 -2.24 -17.65
C PRO A 625 22.25 -0.88 -17.02
N GLU A 626 21.24 -0.83 -16.15
CA GLU A 626 20.82 0.40 -15.44
C GLU A 626 21.88 0.98 -14.47
N ARG A 627 22.94 0.22 -14.18
CA ARG A 627 24.01 0.61 -13.26
C ARG A 627 25.29 1.03 -13.97
N TRP A 628 25.30 1.06 -15.31
CA TRP A 628 26.40 1.63 -16.10
C TRP A 628 26.25 3.15 -16.19
N GLY A 629 27.36 3.88 -16.09
CA GLY A 629 27.35 5.35 -16.16
C GLY A 629 26.82 5.99 -14.88
N THR A 630 25.68 6.67 -14.93
CA THR A 630 25.03 7.31 -13.77
C THR A 630 24.21 6.28 -12.99
N PRO A 631 24.70 5.78 -11.84
CA PRO A 631 24.12 4.59 -11.22
C PRO A 631 22.78 4.92 -10.54
N LYS A 632 21.71 4.21 -10.88
CA LYS A 632 20.45 4.22 -10.10
C LYS A 632 20.62 3.56 -8.73
N PRO A 633 19.72 3.76 -7.75
CA PRO A 633 19.74 3.03 -6.47
C PRO A 633 19.83 1.51 -6.64
N PHE A 634 20.45 0.81 -5.69
CA PHE A 634 20.65 -0.63 -5.83
C PHE A 634 19.38 -1.41 -5.47
N GLU A 635 18.89 -2.21 -6.40
CA GLU A 635 17.75 -3.11 -6.20
C GLU A 635 18.15 -4.58 -6.33
N ARG A 636 17.30 -5.47 -5.82
CA ARG A 636 17.48 -6.93 -5.88
C ARG A 636 17.75 -7.46 -7.30
N LYS A 637 17.07 -6.89 -8.30
CA LYS A 637 17.23 -7.27 -9.71
C LYS A 637 18.68 -7.19 -10.20
N HIS A 638 19.49 -6.30 -9.61
CA HIS A 638 20.89 -6.15 -9.97
C HIS A 638 21.75 -7.34 -9.51
N ASP A 639 21.50 -7.86 -8.31
CA ASP A 639 22.16 -9.09 -7.84
C ASP A 639 21.67 -10.31 -8.64
N ILE A 640 20.39 -10.38 -9.00
CA ILE A 640 19.83 -11.47 -9.82
C ILE A 640 20.51 -11.50 -11.20
N TYR A 641 20.72 -10.34 -11.82
CA TYR A 641 21.44 -10.22 -13.09
C TYR A 641 22.90 -10.68 -12.96
N ALA A 642 23.62 -10.21 -11.94
CA ALA A 642 25.00 -10.61 -11.68
C ALA A 642 25.13 -12.13 -11.39
N LEU A 643 24.15 -12.71 -10.69
CA LEU A 643 24.03 -14.16 -10.51
C LEU A 643 23.87 -14.87 -11.85
N GLY A 644 23.03 -14.38 -12.77
CA GLY A 644 22.90 -14.93 -14.12
C GLY A 644 24.23 -15.00 -14.88
N ILE A 645 25.06 -13.97 -14.75
CA ILE A 645 26.39 -13.93 -15.36
C ILE A 645 27.33 -14.96 -14.73
N LEU A 646 27.34 -15.06 -13.39
CA LEU A 646 28.14 -16.08 -12.69
C LEU A 646 27.71 -17.50 -13.08
N LEU A 647 26.41 -17.75 -13.18
CA LEU A 647 25.86 -19.03 -13.63
C LEU A 647 26.27 -19.35 -15.09
N LEU A 648 26.35 -18.33 -15.96
CA LEU A 648 26.87 -18.50 -17.32
C LEU A 648 28.35 -18.92 -17.31
N GLU A 649 29.20 -18.32 -16.47
CA GLU A 649 30.61 -18.71 -16.32
C GLU A 649 30.75 -20.18 -15.86
N ILE A 650 29.96 -20.59 -14.86
CA ILE A 650 29.97 -21.95 -14.32
C ILE A 650 29.50 -22.97 -15.36
N GLY A 651 28.38 -22.69 -16.04
CA GLY A 651 27.80 -23.63 -17.01
C GLY A 651 28.70 -23.85 -18.23
N CYS A 652 29.29 -22.78 -18.76
CA CYS A 652 30.26 -22.86 -19.86
C CYS A 652 31.66 -23.31 -19.39
N TRP A 653 31.93 -23.29 -18.08
CA TRP A 653 33.24 -23.49 -17.47
C TRP A 653 34.34 -22.67 -18.15
N ARG A 654 34.05 -21.38 -18.36
CA ARG A 654 34.95 -20.40 -19.00
C ARG A 654 34.75 -19.03 -18.35
N PRO A 655 35.83 -18.24 -18.16
CA PRO A 655 35.69 -16.90 -17.61
C PRO A 655 35.01 -15.98 -18.63
N LEU A 656 34.18 -15.06 -18.15
CA LEU A 656 33.36 -14.19 -18.99
C LEU A 656 34.18 -13.45 -20.07
N PRO A 657 35.35 -12.83 -19.78
CA PRO A 657 36.13 -12.12 -20.81
C PRO A 657 36.59 -13.01 -21.98
N SER A 658 36.75 -14.32 -21.75
CA SER A 658 37.16 -15.26 -22.80
C SER A 658 36.04 -15.64 -23.77
N MET A 659 34.79 -15.33 -23.41
CA MET A 659 33.62 -15.61 -24.24
C MET A 659 33.42 -14.57 -25.34
N ASP A 660 34.11 -13.44 -25.27
CA ASP A 660 34.08 -12.37 -26.26
C ASP A 660 34.67 -12.83 -27.61
N GLY A 661 33.85 -12.79 -28.65
CA GLY A 661 34.26 -13.13 -30.01
C GLY A 661 35.36 -12.22 -30.57
N SER A 662 35.51 -11.00 -30.04
CA SER A 662 36.54 -10.03 -30.45
C SER A 662 37.88 -10.22 -29.73
N ARG A 663 37.94 -11.11 -28.74
CA ARG A 663 39.12 -11.39 -27.88
C ARG A 663 39.66 -10.16 -27.12
N LYS A 664 38.83 -9.14 -26.92
CA LYS A 664 39.16 -7.94 -26.15
C LYS A 664 38.45 -7.88 -24.78
N GLY A 665 37.92 -9.01 -24.31
CA GLY A 665 37.27 -9.08 -22.99
C GLY A 665 36.08 -8.14 -22.83
N PHE A 666 35.36 -7.86 -23.92
CA PHE A 666 34.26 -6.88 -24.00
C PHE A 666 34.67 -5.42 -23.77
N GLU A 667 35.97 -5.08 -23.76
CA GLU A 667 36.47 -3.70 -23.61
C GLU A 667 35.95 -2.74 -24.67
N SER A 668 35.61 -3.25 -25.86
CA SER A 668 35.05 -2.45 -26.95
C SER A 668 33.55 -2.13 -26.79
N VAL A 669 32.86 -2.71 -25.81
CA VAL A 669 31.41 -2.56 -25.65
C VAL A 669 31.10 -1.27 -24.88
N LYS A 670 30.59 -0.26 -25.59
CA LYS A 670 30.22 1.03 -25.00
C LYS A 670 28.76 1.11 -24.51
N LYS A 671 27.91 0.16 -24.91
CA LYS A 671 26.47 0.14 -24.58
C LYS A 671 26.13 -1.15 -23.83
N PRO A 672 25.60 -1.09 -22.60
CA PRO A 672 25.33 -2.27 -21.79
C PRO A 672 24.24 -3.18 -22.39
N GLU A 673 23.27 -2.63 -23.11
CA GLU A 673 22.19 -3.40 -23.73
C GLU A 673 22.76 -4.36 -24.77
N ARG A 674 23.76 -3.90 -25.53
CA ARG A 674 24.47 -4.75 -26.50
C ARG A 674 25.25 -5.87 -25.85
N LEU A 675 25.83 -5.63 -24.66
CA LEU A 675 26.48 -6.68 -23.90
C LEU A 675 25.45 -7.75 -23.50
N ARG A 676 24.33 -7.34 -22.91
CA ARG A 676 23.24 -8.25 -22.50
C ARG A 676 22.74 -9.09 -23.67
N ASP A 677 22.46 -8.48 -24.83
CA ASP A 677 21.97 -9.20 -26.00
C ASP A 677 23.00 -10.22 -26.51
N THR A 678 24.29 -9.87 -26.47
CA THR A 678 25.38 -10.79 -26.81
C THR A 678 25.46 -11.96 -25.81
N LEU A 679 25.28 -11.70 -24.52
CA LEU A 679 25.27 -12.74 -23.49
C LEU A 679 24.07 -13.68 -23.63
N LEU A 680 22.88 -13.14 -23.94
CA LEU A 680 21.68 -13.95 -24.22
C LEU A 680 21.86 -14.84 -25.45
N GLU A 681 22.56 -14.36 -26.47
CA GLU A 681 22.91 -15.18 -27.64
C GLU A 681 23.89 -16.30 -27.28
N ILE A 682 24.89 -16.01 -26.44
CA ILE A 682 25.82 -17.02 -25.91
C ILE A 682 25.07 -18.07 -25.08
N VAL A 683 24.09 -17.65 -24.28
CA VAL A 683 23.23 -18.53 -23.49
C VAL A 683 22.46 -19.49 -24.41
N ARG A 684 21.78 -18.97 -25.43
CA ARG A 684 20.98 -19.77 -26.36
C ARG A 684 21.81 -20.74 -27.21
N THR A 685 23.01 -20.36 -27.60
CA THR A 685 23.84 -21.14 -28.53
C THR A 685 24.83 -22.06 -27.80
N LYS A 686 25.69 -21.50 -26.94
CA LYS A 686 26.84 -22.22 -26.34
C LYS A 686 26.47 -22.87 -25.02
N LEU A 687 25.70 -22.18 -24.17
CA LEU A 687 25.35 -22.72 -22.85
C LEU A 687 24.35 -23.88 -22.97
N ALA A 688 23.37 -23.80 -23.88
CA ALA A 688 22.45 -24.90 -24.16
C ALA A 688 23.19 -26.21 -24.55
N HIS A 689 24.26 -26.11 -25.35
CA HIS A 689 25.10 -27.26 -25.69
C HIS A 689 25.96 -27.73 -24.51
N SER A 690 26.46 -26.81 -23.69
CA SER A 690 27.42 -27.11 -22.62
C SER A 690 26.78 -27.61 -21.32
N ALA A 691 25.58 -27.14 -21.00
CA ALA A 691 24.90 -27.39 -19.73
C ALA A 691 23.41 -27.77 -19.86
N GLY A 692 22.87 -27.86 -21.07
CA GLY A 692 21.49 -28.28 -21.32
C GLY A 692 20.46 -27.14 -21.30
N SER A 693 19.25 -27.46 -21.75
CA SER A 693 18.16 -26.48 -21.95
C SER A 693 17.64 -25.89 -20.64
N LYS A 694 17.42 -26.71 -19.59
CA LYS A 694 16.94 -26.23 -18.28
C LYS A 694 17.89 -25.22 -17.64
N TYR A 695 19.20 -25.45 -17.73
CA TYR A 695 20.21 -24.52 -17.24
C TYR A 695 20.21 -23.22 -18.06
N CYS A 696 20.09 -23.33 -19.38
CA CYS A 696 19.96 -22.19 -20.28
C CYS A 696 18.74 -21.32 -19.94
N GLU A 697 17.58 -21.92 -19.70
CA GLU A 697 16.35 -21.20 -19.31
C GLU A 697 16.52 -20.46 -17.97
N ALA A 698 17.15 -21.10 -16.98
CA ALA A 698 17.45 -20.49 -15.68
C ALA A 698 18.36 -19.26 -15.82
N VAL A 699 19.42 -19.35 -16.63
CA VAL A 699 20.33 -18.22 -16.88
C VAL A 699 19.65 -17.12 -17.70
N ALA A 700 18.89 -17.48 -18.73
CA ALA A 700 18.13 -16.51 -19.52
C ALA A 700 17.14 -15.72 -18.64
N PHE A 701 16.45 -16.41 -17.73
CA PHE A 701 15.52 -15.78 -16.78
C PHE A 701 16.17 -14.66 -15.96
N CYS A 702 17.43 -14.84 -15.54
CA CYS A 702 18.19 -13.84 -14.79
C CYS A 702 18.65 -12.64 -15.64
N LEU A 703 18.89 -12.85 -16.94
CA LEU A 703 19.47 -11.85 -17.83
C LEU A 703 18.44 -11.04 -18.63
N GLU A 704 17.22 -11.57 -18.79
CA GLU A 704 16.13 -10.89 -19.51
C GLU A 704 15.60 -9.66 -18.77
N GLU A 705 15.18 -8.65 -19.54
CA GLU A 705 14.59 -7.43 -18.99
C GLU A 705 13.19 -7.71 -18.45
N ARG A 706 12.97 -7.39 -17.16
CA ARG A 706 11.69 -7.61 -16.48
C ARG A 706 11.39 -6.44 -15.55
N GLU A 707 10.13 -6.05 -15.48
CA GLU A 707 9.64 -5.07 -14.51
C GLU A 707 9.47 -5.74 -13.15
N TRP A 708 10.51 -5.66 -12.31
CA TRP A 708 10.45 -6.14 -10.92
C TRP A 708 9.74 -5.17 -9.97
N THR A 709 9.42 -3.96 -10.43
CA THR A 709 8.89 -2.85 -9.61
C THR A 709 7.43 -2.99 -9.19
N THR A 710 6.68 -3.90 -9.81
CA THR A 710 5.27 -4.18 -9.48
C THR A 710 5.10 -5.38 -8.54
N GLU A 711 6.17 -6.11 -8.24
CA GLU A 711 6.12 -7.34 -7.43
C GLU A 711 6.63 -7.10 -6.01
N GLU A 712 5.93 -7.68 -5.04
CA GLU A 712 6.36 -7.66 -3.64
C GLU A 712 7.65 -8.47 -3.45
N PRO A 713 8.49 -8.14 -2.45
CA PRO A 713 9.78 -8.78 -2.22
C PRO A 713 9.73 -10.33 -2.17
N TRP A 714 8.72 -10.92 -1.56
CA TRP A 714 8.58 -12.37 -1.46
C TRP A 714 8.19 -13.03 -2.80
N GLN A 715 7.45 -12.33 -3.67
CA GLN A 715 7.02 -12.85 -4.98
C GLN A 715 8.22 -13.04 -5.91
N THR A 716 9.10 -12.04 -5.93
CA THR A 716 10.37 -12.11 -6.66
C THR A 716 11.21 -13.32 -6.21
N GLN A 717 11.37 -13.53 -4.90
CA GLN A 717 12.14 -14.66 -4.37
C GLN A 717 11.53 -16.01 -4.77
N ARG A 718 10.21 -16.16 -4.63
CA ARG A 718 9.50 -17.37 -5.03
C ARG A 718 9.71 -17.68 -6.51
N ARG A 719 9.63 -16.66 -7.39
CA ARG A 719 9.87 -16.83 -8.82
C ARG A 719 11.30 -17.27 -9.11
N VAL A 720 12.31 -16.65 -8.50
CA VAL A 720 13.72 -17.05 -8.70
C VAL A 720 13.96 -18.47 -8.18
N ARG A 721 13.38 -18.85 -7.04
CA ARG A 721 13.43 -20.26 -6.56
C ARG A 721 12.86 -21.23 -7.58
N GLN A 722 11.69 -20.93 -8.15
CA GLN A 722 11.00 -21.82 -9.09
C GLN A 722 11.64 -21.87 -10.48
N LYS A 723 12.10 -20.72 -10.99
CA LYS A 723 12.57 -20.58 -12.38
C LYS A 723 14.08 -20.67 -12.54
N VAL A 724 14.84 -20.52 -11.46
CA VAL A 724 16.31 -20.58 -11.50
C VAL A 724 16.82 -21.71 -10.62
N TRP A 725 16.57 -21.66 -9.31
CA TRP A 725 17.16 -22.62 -8.38
C TRP A 725 16.65 -24.07 -8.57
N GLN A 726 15.33 -24.28 -8.70
CA GLN A 726 14.74 -25.61 -8.89
C GLN A 726 15.27 -26.32 -10.16
N PRO A 727 15.32 -25.67 -11.34
CA PRO A 727 15.96 -26.25 -12.52
C PRO A 727 17.43 -26.64 -12.31
N LEU A 728 18.17 -25.89 -11.51
CA LEU A 728 19.57 -26.20 -11.18
C LEU A 728 19.68 -27.39 -10.20
N LYS A 729 18.71 -27.59 -9.29
CA LYS A 729 18.69 -28.69 -8.31
C LYS A 729 18.13 -30.00 -8.90
N MET A 730 17.12 -29.94 -9.78
CA MET A 730 16.38 -31.10 -10.30
C MET A 730 16.94 -31.71 -11.61
N SER A 731 18.10 -31.26 -12.10
CA SER A 731 18.64 -31.69 -13.40
C SER A 731 19.66 -32.83 -13.32
N ILE A 732 19.62 -33.65 -12.27
CA ILE A 732 20.36 -34.91 -12.17
C ILE A 732 19.38 -36.04 -11.88
#